data_AF-A0A7C5KRI2-F1
#
_entry.id   AF-A0A7C5KRI2-F1
#
_cell.length_a   1.000
_cell.length_b   1.000
_cell.length_c   1.000
_cell.angle_alpha   90.00
_cell.angle_beta   90.00
_cell.angle_gamma   90.00
#
_symmetry.space_group_name_H-M   'P 1'
#
loop_
_entity.id
_entity.type
_entity.pdbx_description
1 polymer ?
#
loop_
_entity_poly.entity_id
_entity_poly.type
_entity_poly.pdbx_seq_one_letter_code
_entity_poly.pdbx_strand_id
1 'polypeptide(L)'
;MNTEQFSVNRIVLLAVLVFFLGAIPATAASHRPTGSPAHRLTLPPPQRTSNLLYSAFLGGSGNDCFPNCAIAVDAGGSVYVAGSTASADFVGLSDDAAPPNQNGDLFIAKLSADGTAFEYLKILGGSGSDYATAIAVDSAGSAYVAGYTASKDFPVTNNSFGKTYKGGYSDAFILKLSPDGSDVLYAAYLGGNDTDRAYALAVDRSGSAYLTGETRSADFPLGANAPQPQPGGDSDAFAVKISADGAELRYAALIGGQKGEQGQSLALDLLGQAYIAGKTTSTDFPVTPNAFAAEAAGLGDAFIVKLSANGDALLYATYLGGGSVDGASAIALDADGSAYVTGSTVSQDFPTTENAFDTLPNKSYDVFVAKLSPDGDALDYATYLGGSGSDRAYAIAVDSAGSAALTGATYSQNFPVTKDAFDPTYNYGYADAFLVKLKPDGSALDYATFLGGSEPDTGAALAIDGEGSIYVAGGTLSPTFPATVGSVNPQHQGGWDAFVAKVVFSGKKRTSMISGVIRNQQGQPVAGAVVSAGGHGSVSTDANGVYVLIGLNPGIYTLTPSKPGYTFSPARRTVDVPTQQALLVFTGVPQGDPPAPFLELPLDYDGTVSAFALALQDTDAQGWVTSWFDHAYPDYAKNKRLTPADGITRSKERYNASLGCYERRCYDGHDGIDLVYRNFQPGLTQFKGVKIRAAAAGKVVVARSGCAVGDRWCGGGLGNQVLLAHPNGYYTLYGHLASLSVKKGQQVAAGDALGVMGNSGNASGAHLHFGVYKDDGNGKWDGAEVDRLIDPFGWRGAQADPWVVDRQGPVSDYLWKQSLVREKAFAGAQGLILNDSTNSVGVTVAGGALPGQANLELYRGSVPNAAKGNRSAGVSFALQALEWLPGGAVEPDSSGRVSLQAALKQSIGLNLNYTQEAARHLNVKQMQIYHWDGEKREWQALPSTVDAAARLVSAKTTSLGQFDL
;
A
#
# COMPACT_ATOMS: atom_id res chain seq x y z
N MET A 1 -68.51 -43.13 -23.48
CA MET A 1 -67.97 -43.40 -24.83
C MET A 1 -66.56 -42.82 -24.87
N ASN A 2 -65.62 -43.73 -25.12
CA ASN A 2 -64.17 -43.67 -25.36
C ASN A 2 -63.52 -42.33 -25.83
N THR A 3 -62.39 -41.95 -25.19
CA THR A 3 -60.98 -41.83 -25.70
C THR A 3 -60.69 -40.52 -26.46
N GLU A 4 -59.65 -39.71 -26.19
CA GLU A 4 -58.22 -39.99 -26.02
C GLU A 4 -57.44 -38.94 -25.17
N GLN A 5 -56.20 -39.31 -24.84
CA GLN A 5 -55.13 -38.66 -24.08
C GLN A 5 -54.84 -37.17 -24.38
N PHE A 6 -54.60 -36.37 -23.33
CA PHE A 6 -53.43 -35.48 -23.23
C PHE A 6 -53.12 -35.22 -21.74
N SER A 7 -51.88 -35.49 -21.33
CA SER A 7 -51.43 -35.53 -19.94
C SER A 7 -51.27 -34.15 -19.32
N VAL A 8 -51.61 -34.09 -18.03
CA VAL A 8 -51.39 -32.99 -17.09
C VAL A 8 -49.88 -32.77 -16.92
N ASN A 9 -49.36 -31.71 -17.54
CA ASN A 9 -48.05 -31.13 -17.23
C ASN A 9 -48.17 -29.62 -17.39
N ARG A 10 -48.50 -28.93 -16.28
CA ARG A 10 -48.33 -27.49 -16.04
C ARG A 10 -48.96 -27.17 -14.68
N ILE A 11 -48.18 -27.38 -13.61
CA ILE A 11 -48.12 -26.64 -12.33
C ILE A 11 -46.89 -27.24 -11.60
N VAL A 12 -45.70 -27.13 -12.18
CA VAL A 12 -44.36 -27.18 -11.53
C VAL A 12 -43.40 -26.62 -12.57
N LEU A 13 -43.45 -25.30 -12.81
CA LEU A 13 -42.41 -24.58 -13.54
C LEU A 13 -42.57 -23.08 -13.24
N LEU A 14 -42.42 -22.72 -11.95
CA LEU A 14 -42.24 -21.33 -11.52
C LEU A 14 -41.51 -21.29 -10.15
N ALA A 15 -40.40 -22.01 -10.10
CA ALA A 15 -39.30 -21.88 -9.14
C ALA A 15 -38.13 -22.58 -9.84
N VAL A 16 -36.92 -22.03 -9.81
CA VAL A 16 -35.77 -22.40 -10.67
C VAL A 16 -35.80 -21.75 -12.06
N LEU A 17 -35.81 -20.41 -12.10
CA LEU A 17 -35.07 -19.62 -13.11
C LEU A 17 -34.93 -18.15 -12.63
N VAL A 18 -34.18 -17.93 -11.55
CA VAL A 18 -33.56 -16.62 -11.23
C VAL A 18 -32.11 -16.91 -10.89
N PHE A 19 -31.36 -17.31 -11.90
CA PHE A 19 -29.90 -17.31 -11.92
C PHE A 19 -29.52 -16.91 -13.36
N PHE A 20 -28.69 -15.88 -13.46
CA PHE A 20 -28.15 -15.23 -14.67
C PHE A 20 -29.07 -14.27 -15.46
N LEU A 21 -28.50 -13.09 -15.75
CA LEU A 21 -28.94 -11.97 -16.58
C LEU A 21 -29.90 -10.95 -15.93
N GLY A 22 -29.29 -9.95 -15.28
CA GLY A 22 -29.90 -8.66 -14.98
C GLY A 22 -29.12 -7.50 -15.61
N ALA A 23 -28.89 -7.52 -16.93
CA ALA A 23 -28.51 -6.32 -17.66
C ALA A 23 -29.77 -5.45 -17.82
N ILE A 24 -29.88 -4.36 -17.06
CA ILE A 24 -30.95 -3.37 -17.25
C ILE A 24 -30.52 -2.40 -18.36
N PRO A 25 -31.29 -2.25 -19.46
CA PRO A 25 -30.98 -1.26 -20.47
C PRO A 25 -31.28 0.15 -19.95
N ALA A 26 -30.38 1.08 -20.24
CA ALA A 26 -30.58 2.50 -20.02
C ALA A 26 -31.77 3.00 -20.87
N THR A 27 -32.89 3.33 -20.24
CA THR A 27 -33.92 4.18 -20.83
C THR A 27 -34.14 5.40 -19.96
N ALA A 28 -33.69 6.54 -20.48
CA ALA A 28 -33.95 7.85 -19.91
C ALA A 28 -35.46 8.17 -19.94
N ALA A 29 -36.07 8.30 -18.76
CA ALA A 29 -37.39 8.90 -18.62
C ALA A 29 -37.27 10.06 -17.61
N SER A 30 -37.46 11.27 -18.12
CA SER A 30 -37.45 12.51 -17.35
C SER A 30 -38.61 12.56 -16.35
N HIS A 31 -38.31 12.61 -15.06
CA HIS A 31 -39.23 13.09 -14.03
C HIS A 31 -38.58 14.22 -13.24
N ARG A 32 -39.26 15.38 -13.22
CA ARG A 32 -38.84 16.58 -12.49
C ARG A 32 -38.81 16.30 -10.98
N PRO A 33 -37.80 16.78 -10.23
CA PRO A 33 -37.73 16.55 -8.79
C PRO A 33 -38.65 17.53 -8.06
N THR A 34 -39.64 17.00 -7.32
CA THR A 34 -40.23 17.70 -6.18
C THR A 34 -39.41 17.35 -4.94
N GLY A 35 -38.98 18.39 -4.22
CA GLY A 35 -37.86 18.36 -3.27
C GLY A 35 -37.93 17.31 -2.17
N SER A 36 -36.78 16.68 -1.93
CA SER A 36 -36.50 15.85 -0.75
C SER A 36 -35.97 16.74 0.39
N PRO A 37 -36.35 16.49 1.66
CA PRO A 37 -35.72 17.15 2.79
C PRO A 37 -34.25 16.71 2.89
N ALA A 38 -33.37 17.65 3.28
CA ALA A 38 -31.92 17.46 3.33
C ALA A 38 -31.52 16.16 4.05
N HIS A 39 -30.79 15.28 3.35
CA HIS A 39 -30.07 14.17 3.97
C HIS A 39 -29.15 14.73 5.06
N ARG A 40 -29.39 14.34 6.30
CA ARG A 40 -28.46 14.58 7.40
C ARG A 40 -27.31 13.60 7.20
N LEU A 41 -26.17 14.10 6.73
CA LEU A 41 -24.91 13.37 6.62
C LEU A 41 -24.57 12.75 7.99
N THR A 42 -24.41 11.42 8.04
CA THR A 42 -23.90 10.69 9.20
C THR A 42 -22.41 11.01 9.36
N LEU A 43 -22.01 11.43 10.57
CA LEU A 43 -20.62 11.68 10.94
C LEU A 43 -19.95 10.33 11.27
N PRO A 44 -18.67 10.09 10.89
CA PRO A 44 -18.00 8.86 11.26
C PRO A 44 -17.76 8.77 12.78
N PRO A 45 -17.71 7.57 13.37
CA PRO A 45 -17.60 7.38 14.80
C PRO A 45 -16.25 7.89 15.38
N PRO A 46 -16.22 8.29 16.66
CA PRO A 46 -14.99 8.70 17.35
C PRO A 46 -13.95 7.57 17.42
N GLN A 47 -12.67 7.92 17.53
CA GLN A 47 -11.55 6.98 17.62
C GLN A 47 -11.78 5.92 18.71
N ARG A 48 -11.83 4.65 18.31
CA ARG A 48 -11.92 3.51 19.23
C ARG A 48 -10.67 2.64 19.08
N THR A 49 -10.27 2.02 20.20
CA THR A 49 -9.38 0.87 20.14
C THR A 49 -10.08 -0.21 19.33
N SER A 50 -9.46 -0.65 18.25
CA SER A 50 -10.00 -1.67 17.36
C SER A 50 -9.27 -3.00 17.56
N ASN A 51 -9.98 -4.09 17.31
CA ASN A 51 -9.37 -5.41 17.17
C ASN A 51 -8.81 -5.61 15.74
N LEU A 52 -9.12 -4.74 14.76
CA LEU A 52 -8.59 -4.78 13.40
C LEU A 52 -7.11 -4.35 13.38
N LEU A 53 -6.21 -5.33 13.22
CA LEU A 53 -4.76 -5.15 13.19
C LEU A 53 -4.29 -4.56 11.86
N TYR A 54 -4.67 -5.21 10.76
CA TYR A 54 -4.47 -4.68 9.41
C TYR A 54 -5.61 -5.08 8.47
N SER A 55 -5.68 -4.38 7.34
CA SER A 55 -6.56 -4.67 6.21
C SER A 55 -5.92 -4.13 4.93
N ALA A 56 -6.09 -4.82 3.81
CA ALA A 56 -5.50 -4.47 2.52
C ALA A 56 -6.46 -4.80 1.38
N PHE A 57 -6.42 -4.02 0.30
CA PHE A 57 -7.02 -4.42 -0.96
C PHE A 57 -6.09 -5.41 -1.68
N LEU A 58 -6.63 -6.29 -2.52
CA LEU A 58 -5.89 -7.08 -3.49
C LEU A 58 -6.66 -6.99 -4.82
N GLY A 59 -5.98 -6.57 -5.87
CA GLY A 59 -6.64 -6.34 -7.16
C GLY A 59 -6.05 -5.17 -7.93
N GLY A 60 -6.82 -4.73 -8.92
CA GLY A 60 -6.53 -3.61 -9.81
C GLY A 60 -7.82 -2.97 -10.31
N SER A 61 -7.87 -2.57 -11.59
CA SER A 61 -9.02 -1.85 -12.13
C SER A 61 -10.24 -2.72 -12.46
N GLY A 62 -10.04 -4.03 -12.58
CA GLY A 62 -11.08 -5.01 -12.92
C GLY A 62 -11.86 -5.51 -11.70
N ASN A 63 -12.59 -6.61 -11.89
CA ASN A 63 -13.20 -7.33 -10.77
C ASN A 63 -12.24 -8.39 -10.26
N ASP A 64 -11.99 -8.34 -8.96
CA ASP A 64 -11.14 -9.21 -8.20
C ASP A 64 -11.99 -9.86 -7.11
N CYS A 65 -11.96 -11.19 -7.06
CA CYS A 65 -12.53 -11.95 -5.95
C CYS A 65 -14.07 -11.82 -5.82
N PHE A 66 -14.74 -11.54 -6.96
CA PHE A 66 -16.19 -11.52 -7.08
C PHE A 66 -16.67 -12.61 -8.07
N PRO A 67 -17.61 -13.50 -7.68
CA PRO A 67 -18.36 -13.49 -6.42
C PRO A 67 -17.69 -14.21 -5.25
N ASN A 68 -16.52 -14.86 -5.44
CA ASN A 68 -15.91 -15.73 -4.44
C ASN A 68 -14.45 -15.37 -4.15
N CYS A 69 -14.09 -15.47 -2.87
CA CYS A 69 -12.73 -15.49 -2.35
C CYS A 69 -12.54 -16.67 -1.42
N ALA A 70 -11.30 -17.14 -1.31
CA ALA A 70 -10.89 -18.11 -0.32
C ALA A 70 -9.66 -17.61 0.45
N ILE A 71 -9.55 -17.99 1.73
CA ILE A 71 -8.43 -17.63 2.59
C ILE A 71 -7.91 -18.83 3.39
N ALA A 72 -6.60 -18.92 3.55
CA ALA A 72 -5.93 -19.82 4.48
C ALA A 72 -4.78 -19.10 5.19
N VAL A 73 -4.38 -19.59 6.37
CA VAL A 73 -3.30 -19.01 7.17
C VAL A 73 -2.39 -20.14 7.64
N ASP A 74 -1.08 -19.96 7.53
CA ASP A 74 -0.11 -20.93 8.02
C ASP A 74 0.29 -20.72 9.49
N ALA A 75 1.09 -21.62 10.04
CA ALA A 75 1.55 -21.54 11.43
C ALA A 75 2.50 -20.36 11.71
N GLY A 76 3.09 -19.76 10.66
CA GLY A 76 3.89 -18.53 10.75
C GLY A 76 3.05 -17.26 10.72
N GLY A 77 1.75 -17.38 10.45
CA GLY A 77 0.80 -16.27 10.34
C GLY A 77 0.73 -15.66 8.95
N SER A 78 1.45 -16.19 7.95
CA SER A 78 1.36 -15.73 6.57
C SER A 78 0.00 -16.10 5.98
N VAL A 79 -0.54 -15.20 5.17
CA VAL A 79 -1.93 -15.27 4.69
C VAL A 79 -1.97 -15.60 3.22
N TYR A 80 -2.77 -16.60 2.87
CA TYR A 80 -2.96 -17.05 1.51
C TYR A 80 -4.37 -16.68 1.06
N VAL A 81 -4.49 -15.95 -0.04
CA VAL A 81 -5.78 -15.57 -0.64
C VAL A 81 -5.83 -16.07 -2.06
N ALA A 82 -6.95 -16.70 -2.45
CA ALA A 82 -7.21 -17.07 -3.83
C ALA A 82 -8.60 -16.61 -4.27
N GLY A 83 -8.71 -16.27 -5.54
CA GLY A 83 -9.95 -15.85 -6.19
C GLY A 83 -9.75 -15.75 -7.70
N SER A 84 -10.70 -15.15 -8.41
CA SER A 84 -10.55 -14.78 -9.83
C SER A 84 -10.23 -13.30 -9.98
N THR A 85 -9.42 -12.92 -10.96
CA THR A 85 -9.08 -11.54 -11.29
C THR A 85 -9.28 -11.28 -12.78
N ALA A 86 -9.91 -10.15 -13.11
CA ALA A 86 -9.93 -9.58 -14.45
C ALA A 86 -8.96 -8.39 -14.60
N SER A 87 -8.12 -8.15 -13.59
CA SER A 87 -7.25 -6.98 -13.46
C SER A 87 -5.87 -7.25 -14.06
N ALA A 88 -5.61 -6.68 -15.24
CA ALA A 88 -4.28 -6.72 -15.85
C ALA A 88 -3.24 -5.86 -15.10
N ASP A 89 -3.72 -4.94 -14.27
CA ASP A 89 -2.96 -4.03 -13.43
C ASP A 89 -3.01 -4.41 -11.93
N PHE A 90 -3.20 -5.70 -11.62
CA PHE A 90 -3.21 -6.17 -10.23
C PHE A 90 -1.91 -5.77 -9.52
N VAL A 91 -2.05 -5.02 -8.41
CA VAL A 91 -0.91 -4.52 -7.64
C VAL A 91 -0.06 -5.66 -7.10
N GLY A 92 1.24 -5.64 -7.40
CA GLY A 92 2.21 -6.65 -6.97
C GLY A 92 2.55 -7.68 -8.06
N LEU A 93 1.90 -7.64 -9.22
CA LEU A 93 2.33 -8.41 -10.37
C LEU A 93 3.67 -7.88 -10.93
N SER A 94 4.54 -8.80 -11.32
CA SER A 94 5.74 -8.47 -12.09
C SER A 94 5.38 -8.07 -13.52
N ASP A 95 6.14 -7.17 -14.14
CA ASP A 95 5.94 -6.71 -15.52
C ASP A 95 5.94 -7.86 -16.57
N ASP A 96 6.56 -9.00 -16.26
CA ASP A 96 6.62 -10.19 -17.13
C ASP A 96 5.47 -11.18 -16.92
N ALA A 97 4.55 -10.93 -15.98
CA ALA A 97 3.41 -11.80 -15.74
C ALA A 97 2.43 -11.76 -16.93
N ALA A 98 1.93 -12.93 -17.34
CA ALA A 98 0.87 -12.98 -18.33
C ALA A 98 -0.39 -12.29 -17.74
N PRO A 99 -0.99 -11.32 -18.45
CA PRO A 99 -2.20 -10.68 -17.97
C PRO A 99 -3.34 -11.70 -17.92
N PRO A 100 -4.28 -11.58 -16.97
CA PRO A 100 -5.48 -12.41 -16.97
C PRO A 100 -6.28 -12.17 -18.25
N ASN A 101 -7.01 -13.19 -18.70
CA ASN A 101 -7.93 -13.04 -19.81
C ASN A 101 -9.11 -12.11 -19.44
N GLN A 102 -9.81 -11.58 -20.44
CA GLN A 102 -10.90 -10.61 -20.23
C GLN A 102 -12.08 -11.15 -19.41
N ASN A 103 -12.22 -12.48 -19.29
CA ASN A 103 -13.28 -13.12 -18.52
C ASN A 103 -12.83 -13.54 -17.10
N GLY A 104 -11.56 -13.31 -16.76
CA GLY A 104 -10.95 -13.55 -15.46
C GLY A 104 -10.20 -14.88 -15.34
N ASP A 105 -8.99 -14.82 -14.79
CA ASP A 105 -8.14 -15.97 -14.43
C ASP A 105 -7.97 -16.05 -12.91
N LEU A 106 -7.51 -17.19 -12.38
CA LEU A 106 -7.32 -17.30 -10.93
C LEU A 106 -6.07 -16.53 -10.47
N PHE A 107 -6.16 -15.86 -9.33
CA PHE A 107 -4.99 -15.34 -8.62
C PHE A 107 -4.76 -16.12 -7.32
N ILE A 108 -3.49 -16.21 -6.92
CA ILE A 108 -3.06 -16.78 -5.65
C ILE A 108 -2.02 -15.83 -5.07
N ALA A 109 -2.37 -15.21 -3.94
CA ALA A 109 -1.51 -14.29 -3.22
C ALA A 109 -1.09 -14.91 -1.90
N LYS A 110 0.20 -14.81 -1.56
CA LYS A 110 0.70 -15.04 -0.21
C LYS A 110 1.24 -13.72 0.34
N LEU A 111 0.73 -13.30 1.49
CA LEU A 111 1.12 -12.08 2.18
C LEU A 111 1.91 -12.42 3.43
N SER A 112 2.83 -11.51 3.79
CA SER A 112 3.50 -11.53 5.09
C SER A 112 2.49 -11.48 6.24
N ALA A 113 2.86 -11.99 7.41
CA ALA A 113 1.97 -12.06 8.58
C ALA A 113 1.46 -10.71 9.10
N ASP A 114 2.12 -9.61 8.72
CA ASP A 114 1.73 -8.23 9.03
C ASP A 114 0.96 -7.53 7.89
N GLY A 115 0.76 -8.21 6.75
CA GLY A 115 0.01 -7.70 5.61
C GLY A 115 0.73 -6.60 4.81
N THR A 116 2.04 -6.39 5.02
CA THR A 116 2.80 -5.29 4.41
C THR A 116 3.49 -5.66 3.09
N ALA A 117 3.70 -6.94 2.81
CA ALA A 117 4.38 -7.41 1.61
C ALA A 117 3.69 -8.64 1.00
N PHE A 118 3.69 -8.72 -0.34
CA PHE A 118 3.48 -9.97 -1.04
C PHE A 118 4.75 -10.80 -0.92
N GLU A 119 4.65 -12.00 -0.34
CA GLU A 119 5.70 -13.02 -0.44
C GLU A 119 5.72 -13.60 -1.85
N TYR A 120 4.53 -13.83 -2.43
CA TYR A 120 4.35 -14.02 -3.87
C TYR A 120 2.93 -13.66 -4.29
N LEU A 121 2.77 -13.37 -5.58
CA LEU A 121 1.48 -13.24 -6.26
C LEU A 121 1.60 -13.96 -7.61
N LYS A 122 0.63 -14.82 -7.93
CA LYS A 122 0.61 -15.60 -9.17
C LYS A 122 -0.77 -15.55 -9.80
N ILE A 123 -0.83 -15.31 -11.10
CA ILE A 123 -2.02 -15.52 -11.93
C ILE A 123 -1.83 -16.81 -12.72
N LEU A 124 -2.84 -17.67 -12.71
CA LEU A 124 -2.87 -18.95 -13.42
C LEU A 124 -4.25 -19.12 -14.09
N GLY A 125 -4.27 -19.83 -15.21
CA GLY A 125 -5.49 -20.07 -15.96
C GLY A 125 -5.17 -20.51 -17.38
N GLY A 126 -6.18 -20.47 -18.23
CA GLY A 126 -6.08 -20.77 -19.64
C GLY A 126 -6.90 -19.79 -20.49
N SER A 127 -7.44 -20.29 -21.59
CA SER A 127 -8.16 -19.49 -22.58
C SER A 127 -9.60 -19.14 -22.19
N GLY A 128 -10.17 -19.78 -21.16
CA GLY A 128 -11.52 -19.57 -20.65
C GLY A 128 -11.51 -19.01 -19.22
N SER A 129 -12.69 -18.83 -18.62
CA SER A 129 -12.76 -18.33 -17.24
C SER A 129 -12.29 -19.38 -16.23
N ASP A 130 -11.50 -18.95 -15.26
CA ASP A 130 -10.93 -19.79 -14.21
C ASP A 130 -11.24 -19.19 -12.83
N TYR A 131 -12.00 -19.92 -12.01
CA TYR A 131 -12.46 -19.44 -10.71
C TYR A 131 -11.90 -20.30 -9.59
N ALA A 132 -11.08 -19.71 -8.71
CA ALA A 132 -10.72 -20.32 -7.43
C ALA A 132 -11.84 -20.10 -6.41
N THR A 133 -12.32 -21.18 -5.79
CA THR A 133 -13.37 -21.14 -4.76
C THR A 133 -12.85 -21.56 -3.38
N ALA A 134 -11.71 -22.26 -3.33
CA ALA A 134 -11.15 -22.75 -2.09
C ALA A 134 -9.61 -22.78 -2.10
N ILE A 135 -9.01 -22.51 -0.95
CA ILE A 135 -7.57 -22.63 -0.72
C ILE A 135 -7.30 -23.31 0.63
N ALA A 136 -6.28 -24.16 0.67
CA ALA A 136 -5.75 -24.77 1.88
C ALA A 136 -4.22 -24.76 1.85
N VAL A 137 -3.58 -24.82 3.01
CA VAL A 137 -2.11 -24.82 3.13
C VAL A 137 -1.63 -26.00 3.97
N ASP A 138 -0.60 -26.70 3.50
CA ASP A 138 0.03 -27.77 4.29
C ASP A 138 1.07 -27.23 5.28
N SER A 139 1.56 -28.08 6.19
CA SER A 139 2.56 -27.68 7.19
C SER A 139 3.92 -27.29 6.61
N ALA A 140 4.17 -27.57 5.33
CA ALA A 140 5.37 -27.12 4.62
C ALA A 140 5.18 -25.75 3.97
N GLY A 141 3.96 -25.19 4.00
CA GLY A 141 3.61 -23.89 3.40
C GLY A 141 3.15 -24.00 1.95
N SER A 142 2.91 -25.20 1.41
CA SER A 142 2.44 -25.39 0.04
C SER A 142 0.95 -25.04 -0.05
N ALA A 143 0.59 -24.18 -1.00
CA ALA A 143 -0.80 -23.81 -1.24
C ALA A 143 -1.49 -24.82 -2.17
N TYR A 144 -2.67 -25.28 -1.78
CA TYR A 144 -3.57 -26.08 -2.60
C TYR A 144 -4.78 -25.22 -2.95
N VAL A 145 -5.15 -25.16 -4.22
CA VAL A 145 -6.28 -24.35 -4.70
C VAL A 145 -7.21 -25.23 -5.52
N ALA A 146 -8.51 -25.10 -5.26
CA ALA A 146 -9.55 -25.79 -6.01
C ALA A 146 -10.60 -24.79 -6.51
N GLY A 147 -11.35 -25.23 -7.52
CA GLY A 147 -12.37 -24.41 -8.14
C GLY A 147 -12.93 -25.05 -9.39
N TYR A 148 -13.32 -24.21 -10.35
CA TYR A 148 -13.81 -24.68 -11.64
C TYR A 148 -13.30 -23.80 -12.79
N THR A 149 -13.15 -24.43 -13.94
CA THR A 149 -12.48 -23.87 -15.12
C THR A 149 -13.32 -24.17 -16.35
N ALA A 150 -13.41 -23.20 -17.27
CA ALA A 150 -13.92 -23.39 -18.63
C ALA A 150 -12.78 -23.51 -19.66
N SER A 151 -11.52 -23.46 -19.19
CA SER A 151 -10.31 -23.52 -20.00
C SER A 151 -10.00 -24.96 -20.38
N LYS A 152 -9.84 -25.23 -21.68
CA LYS A 152 -9.38 -26.54 -22.18
C LYS A 152 -7.88 -26.73 -22.04
N ASP A 153 -7.18 -25.62 -21.89
CA ASP A 153 -5.74 -25.44 -21.80
C ASP A 153 -5.31 -24.96 -20.40
N PHE A 154 -6.10 -25.24 -19.36
CA PHE A 154 -5.69 -25.07 -17.96
C PHE A 154 -4.33 -25.78 -17.71
N PRO A 155 -3.44 -25.23 -16.87
CA PRO A 155 -2.04 -25.65 -16.74
C PRO A 155 -1.87 -26.99 -15.99
N VAL A 156 -2.47 -28.07 -16.51
CA VAL A 156 -2.40 -29.41 -15.94
C VAL A 156 -0.99 -30.01 -16.05
N THR A 157 -0.60 -30.76 -15.03
CA THR A 157 0.72 -31.40 -14.97
C THR A 157 0.70 -32.83 -15.49
N ASN A 158 1.78 -33.28 -16.13
CA ASN A 158 1.83 -34.58 -16.81
C ASN A 158 1.55 -35.80 -15.92
N ASN A 159 1.83 -35.74 -14.62
CA ASN A 159 1.70 -36.87 -13.69
C ASN A 159 0.37 -36.87 -12.91
N SER A 160 -0.57 -35.98 -13.22
CA SER A 160 -1.84 -35.91 -12.50
C SER A 160 -2.90 -36.89 -13.02
N PHE A 161 -3.88 -37.22 -12.18
CA PHE A 161 -4.96 -38.15 -12.52
C PHE A 161 -5.88 -37.66 -13.66
N GLY A 162 -6.10 -36.33 -13.76
CA GLY A 162 -7.07 -35.72 -14.68
C GLY A 162 -6.42 -34.73 -15.63
N LYS A 163 -6.21 -35.15 -16.90
CA LYS A 163 -5.39 -34.40 -17.88
C LYS A 163 -6.18 -33.72 -18.99
N THR A 164 -7.47 -33.99 -19.08
CA THR A 164 -8.32 -33.52 -20.19
C THR A 164 -9.56 -32.88 -19.63
N TYR A 165 -9.84 -31.67 -20.09
CA TYR A 165 -11.16 -31.05 -19.96
C TYR A 165 -12.18 -31.91 -20.69
N LYS A 166 -13.20 -32.39 -19.98
CA LYS A 166 -14.20 -33.32 -20.52
C LYS A 166 -15.48 -32.63 -20.93
N GLY A 167 -15.94 -31.56 -20.28
CA GLY A 167 -17.05 -30.83 -20.87
C GLY A 167 -17.92 -29.96 -19.96
N GLY A 168 -19.18 -29.87 -20.38
CA GLY A 168 -20.16 -28.92 -19.87
C GLY A 168 -19.77 -27.46 -20.02
N TYR A 169 -20.29 -26.64 -19.11
CA TYR A 169 -19.89 -25.24 -18.96
C TYR A 169 -18.54 -25.07 -18.25
N SER A 170 -18.17 -26.02 -17.39
CA SER A 170 -16.92 -26.02 -16.63
C SER A 170 -16.66 -27.39 -16.00
N ASP A 171 -15.39 -27.74 -15.85
CA ASP A 171 -14.94 -28.85 -15.00
C ASP A 171 -14.37 -28.31 -13.69
N ALA A 172 -14.41 -29.10 -12.62
CA ALA A 172 -13.68 -28.76 -11.40
C ALA A 172 -12.17 -28.92 -11.64
N PHE A 173 -11.36 -28.20 -10.86
CA PHE A 173 -9.91 -28.37 -10.86
C PHE A 173 -9.34 -28.42 -9.45
N ILE A 174 -8.12 -28.96 -9.36
CA ILE A 174 -7.21 -28.76 -8.24
C ILE A 174 -5.81 -28.43 -8.76
N LEU A 175 -5.08 -27.57 -8.05
CA LEU A 175 -3.65 -27.38 -8.20
C LEU A 175 -2.95 -27.30 -6.84
N LYS A 176 -1.66 -27.64 -6.81
CA LYS A 176 -0.76 -27.45 -5.68
C LYS A 176 0.46 -26.63 -6.10
N LEU A 177 0.79 -25.59 -5.36
CA LEU A 177 2.00 -24.78 -5.55
C LEU A 177 3.11 -25.17 -4.56
N SER A 178 4.36 -24.92 -4.95
CA SER A 178 5.48 -24.92 -4.00
C SER A 178 5.30 -23.83 -2.93
N PRO A 179 5.93 -23.96 -1.74
CA PRO A 179 5.77 -22.98 -0.65
C PRO A 179 6.16 -21.53 -0.99
N ASP A 180 7.04 -21.35 -1.98
CA ASP A 180 7.50 -20.06 -2.50
C ASP A 180 6.71 -19.60 -3.73
N GLY A 181 5.71 -20.37 -4.18
CA GLY A 181 4.87 -20.07 -5.34
C GLY A 181 5.55 -20.24 -6.71
N SER A 182 6.82 -20.64 -6.75
CA SER A 182 7.59 -20.74 -8.00
C SER A 182 7.05 -21.82 -8.95
N ASP A 183 6.72 -23.00 -8.41
CA ASP A 183 6.33 -24.17 -9.19
C ASP A 183 4.87 -24.59 -8.97
N VAL A 184 4.22 -25.07 -10.04
CA VAL A 184 2.98 -25.86 -9.94
C VAL A 184 3.40 -27.32 -9.77
N LEU A 185 3.27 -27.86 -8.56
CA LEU A 185 3.70 -29.22 -8.21
C LEU A 185 2.80 -30.28 -8.85
N TYR A 186 1.49 -30.04 -8.83
CA TYR A 186 0.53 -30.77 -9.66
C TYR A 186 -0.70 -29.91 -9.96
N ALA A 187 -1.38 -30.20 -11.07
CA ALA A 187 -2.68 -29.64 -11.43
C ALA A 187 -3.49 -30.64 -12.27
N ALA A 188 -4.80 -30.71 -12.03
CA ALA A 188 -5.70 -31.69 -12.65
C ALA A 188 -7.12 -31.15 -12.84
N TYR A 189 -7.79 -31.61 -13.89
CA TYR A 189 -9.25 -31.52 -14.01
C TYR A 189 -9.94 -32.64 -13.22
N LEU A 190 -11.17 -32.38 -12.78
CA LEU A 190 -12.06 -33.33 -12.12
C LEU A 190 -13.49 -33.11 -12.64
N GLY A 191 -14.02 -34.08 -13.38
CA GLY A 191 -15.35 -33.96 -13.99
C GLY A 191 -15.63 -35.01 -15.07
N GLY A 192 -16.77 -34.85 -15.72
CA GLY A 192 -17.29 -35.63 -16.84
C GLY A 192 -17.74 -34.74 -17.99
N ASN A 193 -18.74 -35.16 -18.75
CA ASN A 193 -19.14 -34.44 -19.97
C ASN A 193 -20.08 -33.24 -19.74
N ASP A 194 -20.62 -33.07 -18.54
CA ASP A 194 -21.44 -31.92 -18.14
C ASP A 194 -20.71 -31.08 -17.06
N THR A 195 -21.44 -30.23 -16.37
CA THR A 195 -20.89 -29.21 -15.48
C THR A 195 -20.51 -29.81 -14.14
N ASP A 196 -19.26 -29.59 -13.75
CA ASP A 196 -18.67 -30.03 -12.49
C ASP A 196 -17.99 -28.84 -11.81
N ARG A 197 -18.25 -28.64 -10.51
CA ARG A 197 -17.67 -27.51 -9.77
C ARG A 197 -17.23 -27.93 -8.39
N ALA A 198 -15.98 -27.63 -8.02
CA ALA A 198 -15.54 -27.72 -6.63
C ALA A 198 -15.83 -26.40 -5.89
N TYR A 199 -16.38 -26.51 -4.69
CA TYR A 199 -16.71 -25.37 -3.84
C TYR A 199 -15.85 -25.31 -2.57
N ALA A 200 -15.34 -26.44 -2.09
CA ALA A 200 -14.46 -26.48 -0.92
C ALA A 200 -13.34 -27.50 -1.03
N LEU A 201 -12.28 -27.24 -0.26
CA LEU A 201 -11.02 -27.97 -0.24
C LEU A 201 -10.52 -28.07 1.20
N ALA A 202 -10.04 -29.25 1.58
CA ALA A 202 -9.29 -29.47 2.81
C ALA A 202 -8.09 -30.38 2.54
N VAL A 203 -7.05 -30.32 3.37
CA VAL A 203 -5.83 -31.13 3.22
C VAL A 203 -5.52 -31.81 4.54
N ASP A 204 -5.28 -33.12 4.50
CA ASP A 204 -4.88 -33.89 5.69
C ASP A 204 -3.39 -33.76 6.00
N ARG A 205 -2.96 -34.25 7.17
CA ARG A 205 -1.55 -34.20 7.60
C ARG A 205 -0.59 -35.00 6.71
N SER A 206 -1.10 -35.89 5.86
CA SER A 206 -0.29 -36.63 4.88
C SER A 206 -0.13 -35.89 3.55
N GLY A 207 -0.77 -34.73 3.42
CA GLY A 207 -0.78 -33.91 2.21
C GLY A 207 -1.84 -34.32 1.19
N SER A 208 -2.74 -35.24 1.54
CA SER A 208 -3.85 -35.66 0.68
C SER A 208 -4.94 -34.59 0.65
N ALA A 209 -5.36 -34.20 -0.55
CA ALA A 209 -6.40 -33.19 -0.74
C ALA A 209 -7.79 -33.82 -0.81
N TYR A 210 -8.78 -33.15 -0.24
CA TYR A 210 -10.17 -33.53 -0.23
C TYR A 210 -11.02 -32.41 -0.81
N LEU A 211 -11.94 -32.73 -1.71
CA LEU A 211 -12.81 -31.77 -2.38
C LEU A 211 -14.28 -32.17 -2.23
N THR A 212 -15.14 -31.16 -2.16
CA THR A 212 -16.59 -31.29 -2.34
C THR A 212 -17.11 -30.25 -3.31
N GLY A 213 -18.28 -30.52 -3.89
CA GLY A 213 -18.87 -29.65 -4.88
C GLY A 213 -20.20 -30.16 -5.41
N GLU A 214 -20.51 -29.81 -6.66
CA GLU A 214 -21.63 -30.38 -7.42
C GLU A 214 -21.13 -31.01 -8.72
N THR A 215 -21.82 -32.06 -9.15
CA THR A 215 -21.64 -32.67 -10.46
C THR A 215 -22.99 -32.88 -11.16
N ARG A 216 -23.05 -32.57 -12.45
CA ARG A 216 -24.17 -32.94 -13.34
C ARG A 216 -23.81 -34.06 -14.31
N SER A 217 -22.58 -34.58 -14.17
CA SER A 217 -21.98 -35.50 -15.12
C SER A 217 -22.34 -36.95 -14.77
N ALA A 218 -23.06 -37.62 -15.67
CA ALA A 218 -23.33 -39.06 -15.56
C ALA A 218 -22.05 -39.93 -15.57
N ASP A 219 -20.96 -39.41 -16.14
CA ASP A 219 -19.65 -40.06 -16.22
C ASP A 219 -18.60 -39.44 -15.26
N PHE A 220 -19.04 -38.83 -14.16
CA PHE A 220 -18.15 -38.36 -13.10
C PHE A 220 -17.20 -39.50 -12.64
N PRO A 221 -15.91 -39.24 -12.36
CA PRO A 221 -14.92 -40.28 -12.13
C PRO A 221 -15.07 -40.94 -10.74
N LEU A 222 -16.03 -41.85 -10.60
CA LEU A 222 -16.34 -42.56 -9.36
C LEU A 222 -15.36 -43.69 -9.03
N GLY A 223 -15.14 -43.90 -7.72
CA GLY A 223 -14.43 -45.08 -7.23
C GLY A 223 -15.27 -46.34 -7.35
N ALA A 224 -14.62 -47.50 -7.48
CA ALA A 224 -15.31 -48.79 -7.64
C ALA A 224 -16.27 -49.17 -6.48
N ASN A 225 -16.08 -48.57 -5.30
CA ASN A 225 -16.89 -48.80 -4.09
C ASN A 225 -17.64 -47.53 -3.66
N ALA A 226 -17.94 -46.61 -4.58
CA ALA A 226 -18.72 -45.41 -4.26
C ALA A 226 -20.09 -45.81 -3.66
N PRO A 227 -20.52 -45.20 -2.53
CA PRO A 227 -21.81 -45.49 -1.89
C PRO A 227 -22.99 -45.32 -2.84
N GLN A 228 -22.89 -44.34 -3.74
CA GLN A 228 -23.84 -44.07 -4.81
C GLN A 228 -23.11 -44.25 -6.16
N PRO A 229 -23.46 -45.28 -6.95
CA PRO A 229 -22.70 -45.65 -8.16
C PRO A 229 -23.07 -44.82 -9.41
N GLN A 230 -24.10 -43.98 -9.34
CA GLN A 230 -24.58 -43.10 -10.42
C GLN A 230 -25.30 -41.88 -9.81
N PRO A 231 -25.32 -40.72 -10.52
CA PRO A 231 -26.13 -39.58 -10.10
C PRO A 231 -27.61 -39.94 -9.89
N GLY A 232 -28.21 -39.37 -8.85
CA GLY A 232 -29.60 -39.62 -8.45
C GLY A 232 -30.59 -38.65 -9.09
N GLY A 233 -30.13 -37.45 -9.46
CA GLY A 233 -30.97 -36.36 -9.98
C GLY A 233 -30.24 -35.43 -10.96
N ASP A 234 -30.66 -34.15 -10.99
CA ASP A 234 -30.12 -33.13 -11.92
C ASP A 234 -28.71 -32.67 -11.53
N SER A 235 -28.35 -32.77 -10.25
CA SER A 235 -27.00 -32.52 -9.74
C SER A 235 -26.81 -33.18 -8.38
N ASP A 236 -25.73 -33.92 -8.17
CA ASP A 236 -25.39 -34.50 -6.87
C ASP A 236 -24.19 -33.80 -6.24
N ALA A 237 -24.12 -33.79 -4.91
CA ALA A 237 -22.89 -33.42 -4.23
C ALA A 237 -21.84 -34.53 -4.41
N PHE A 238 -20.57 -34.18 -4.58
CA PHE A 238 -19.49 -35.17 -4.62
C PHE A 238 -18.55 -35.02 -3.42
N ALA A 239 -17.88 -36.10 -3.06
CA ALA A 239 -16.74 -36.12 -2.14
C ALA A 239 -15.57 -36.86 -2.78
N VAL A 240 -14.42 -36.20 -2.89
CA VAL A 240 -13.23 -36.76 -3.55
C VAL A 240 -12.03 -36.65 -2.64
N LYS A 241 -11.20 -37.70 -2.57
CA LYS A 241 -9.86 -37.68 -1.95
C LYS A 241 -8.79 -37.96 -3.00
N ILE A 242 -7.74 -37.15 -2.98
CA ILE A 242 -6.64 -37.16 -3.96
C ILE A 242 -5.34 -37.48 -3.22
N SER A 243 -4.47 -38.28 -3.84
CA SER A 243 -3.14 -38.57 -3.29
C SER A 243 -2.29 -37.30 -3.16
N ALA A 244 -1.34 -37.29 -2.22
CA ALA A 244 -0.52 -36.11 -1.93
C ALA A 244 0.34 -35.61 -3.11
N ASP A 245 0.65 -36.49 -4.06
CA ASP A 245 1.35 -36.19 -5.31
C ASP A 245 0.41 -35.83 -6.47
N GLY A 246 -0.91 -35.87 -6.27
CA GLY A 246 -1.91 -35.59 -7.30
C GLY A 246 -2.05 -36.67 -8.38
N ALA A 247 -1.43 -37.84 -8.22
CA ALA A 247 -1.41 -38.88 -9.24
C ALA A 247 -2.67 -39.76 -9.27
N GLU A 248 -3.38 -39.90 -8.14
CA GLU A 248 -4.49 -40.84 -7.98
C GLU A 248 -5.69 -40.23 -7.26
N LEU A 249 -6.90 -40.56 -7.73
CA LEU A 249 -8.12 -40.46 -6.94
C LEU A 249 -8.17 -41.64 -5.98
N ARG A 250 -8.00 -41.38 -4.68
CA ARG A 250 -8.08 -42.40 -3.62
C ARG A 250 -9.50 -42.89 -3.45
N TYR A 251 -10.46 -41.97 -3.48
CA TYR A 251 -11.88 -42.27 -3.62
C TYR A 251 -12.60 -41.10 -4.27
N ALA A 252 -13.77 -41.38 -4.83
CA ALA A 252 -14.75 -40.42 -5.31
C ALA A 252 -16.14 -41.01 -5.08
N ALA A 253 -17.01 -40.27 -4.41
CA ALA A 253 -18.36 -40.67 -4.02
C ALA A 253 -19.36 -39.58 -4.38
N LEU A 254 -20.59 -39.98 -4.72
CA LEU A 254 -21.75 -39.08 -4.83
C LEU A 254 -22.59 -39.17 -3.56
N ILE A 255 -23.23 -38.05 -3.24
CA ILE A 255 -24.10 -37.87 -2.10
C ILE A 255 -25.31 -37.06 -2.59
N GLY A 256 -26.43 -37.73 -2.81
CA GLY A 256 -27.65 -37.04 -3.19
C GLY A 256 -28.87 -37.95 -3.34
N GLY A 257 -29.98 -37.30 -3.67
CA GLY A 257 -31.30 -37.91 -3.85
C GLY A 257 -31.77 -37.77 -5.30
N GLN A 258 -33.09 -37.71 -5.52
CA GLN A 258 -33.66 -37.61 -6.87
C GLN A 258 -33.64 -36.21 -7.49
N LYS A 259 -33.25 -35.17 -6.73
CA LYS A 259 -33.21 -33.78 -7.20
C LYS A 259 -31.80 -33.20 -7.14
N GLY A 260 -31.65 -31.97 -6.66
CA GLY A 260 -30.41 -31.22 -6.72
C GLY A 260 -29.76 -31.05 -5.35
N GLU A 261 -28.50 -31.48 -5.25
CA GLU A 261 -27.61 -31.32 -4.10
C GLU A 261 -26.35 -30.53 -4.47
N GLN A 262 -25.88 -29.69 -3.55
CA GLN A 262 -24.61 -29.00 -3.67
C GLN A 262 -23.85 -29.09 -2.35
N GLY A 263 -22.67 -29.71 -2.34
CA GLY A 263 -21.75 -29.67 -1.20
C GLY A 263 -20.98 -28.36 -1.20
N GLN A 264 -21.33 -27.45 -0.28
CA GLN A 264 -20.80 -26.08 -0.23
C GLN A 264 -19.50 -25.98 0.56
N SER A 265 -19.34 -26.81 1.59
CA SER A 265 -18.18 -26.73 2.49
C SER A 265 -17.77 -28.10 3.02
N LEU A 266 -16.50 -28.23 3.38
CA LEU A 266 -15.85 -29.46 3.82
C LEU A 266 -14.89 -29.16 4.97
N ALA A 267 -14.94 -29.98 6.02
CA ALA A 267 -13.94 -30.02 7.07
C ALA A 267 -13.45 -31.47 7.31
N LEU A 268 -12.26 -31.61 7.90
CA LEU A 268 -11.65 -32.91 8.21
C LEU A 268 -11.39 -33.02 9.70
N ASP A 269 -11.66 -34.19 10.27
CA ASP A 269 -11.20 -34.53 11.62
C ASP A 269 -9.77 -35.08 11.63
N LEU A 270 -9.25 -35.39 12.82
CA LEU A 270 -7.90 -35.92 12.97
C LEU A 270 -7.70 -37.34 12.41
N LEU A 271 -8.79 -38.06 12.13
CA LEU A 271 -8.81 -39.40 11.55
C LEU A 271 -8.91 -39.35 10.02
N GLY A 272 -9.05 -38.16 9.43
CA GLY A 272 -9.22 -37.98 7.98
C GLY A 272 -10.62 -38.31 7.49
N GLN A 273 -11.62 -38.27 8.37
CA GLN A 273 -13.04 -38.38 8.03
C GLN A 273 -13.55 -37.02 7.53
N ALA A 274 -14.28 -37.05 6.42
CA ALA A 274 -14.77 -35.85 5.76
C ALA A 274 -16.17 -35.48 6.26
N TYR A 275 -16.33 -34.23 6.68
CA TYR A 275 -17.60 -33.64 7.07
C TYR A 275 -18.01 -32.63 6.01
N ILE A 276 -19.14 -32.84 5.34
CA ILE A 276 -19.63 -32.01 4.26
C ILE A 276 -20.95 -31.37 4.67
N ALA A 277 -21.07 -30.07 4.46
CA ALA A 277 -22.33 -29.34 4.59
C ALA A 277 -22.72 -28.71 3.25
N GLY A 278 -24.02 -28.64 3.00
CA GLY A 278 -24.54 -28.13 1.75
C GLY A 278 -26.04 -27.90 1.79
N LYS A 279 -26.63 -27.87 0.60
CA LYS A 279 -28.08 -27.73 0.42
C LYS A 279 -28.62 -28.85 -0.44
N THR A 280 -29.81 -29.33 -0.12
CA THR A 280 -30.55 -30.34 -0.90
C THR A 280 -31.97 -29.86 -1.15
N THR A 281 -32.50 -30.18 -2.33
CA THR A 281 -33.93 -30.02 -2.65
C THR A 281 -34.67 -31.36 -2.69
N SER A 282 -33.92 -32.45 -2.51
CA SER A 282 -34.42 -33.82 -2.48
C SER A 282 -35.13 -34.09 -1.16
N THR A 283 -36.27 -34.75 -1.23
CA THR A 283 -36.98 -35.28 -0.05
C THR A 283 -36.50 -36.68 0.31
N ASP A 284 -35.66 -37.28 -0.54
CA ASP A 284 -35.09 -38.62 -0.42
C ASP A 284 -33.55 -38.60 -0.31
N PHE A 285 -32.97 -37.49 0.14
CA PHE A 285 -31.55 -37.41 0.48
C PHE A 285 -31.17 -38.54 1.46
N PRO A 286 -30.00 -39.19 1.28
CA PRO A 286 -29.59 -40.30 2.12
C PRO A 286 -29.35 -39.85 3.57
N VAL A 287 -30.11 -40.41 4.50
CA VAL A 287 -29.97 -40.18 5.96
C VAL A 287 -29.56 -41.45 6.69
N THR A 288 -28.90 -41.30 7.83
CA THR A 288 -28.55 -42.42 8.72
C THR A 288 -29.65 -42.69 9.75
N PRO A 289 -29.74 -43.91 10.34
CA PRO A 289 -30.83 -44.27 11.26
C PRO A 289 -31.04 -43.37 12.49
N ASN A 290 -29.98 -42.69 12.95
CA ASN A 290 -30.02 -41.77 14.10
C ASN A 290 -29.84 -40.30 13.67
N ALA A 291 -30.19 -39.95 12.44
CA ALA A 291 -30.13 -38.57 11.97
C ALA A 291 -30.94 -37.65 12.90
N PHE A 292 -30.42 -36.45 13.18
CA PHE A 292 -31.17 -35.40 13.88
C PHE A 292 -32.54 -35.14 13.22
N ALA A 293 -32.56 -35.11 11.88
CA ALA A 293 -33.78 -35.07 11.07
C ALA A 293 -33.66 -36.06 9.91
N ALA A 294 -34.62 -37.00 9.84
CA ALA A 294 -34.68 -38.05 8.83
C ALA A 294 -35.49 -37.67 7.57
N GLU A 295 -36.25 -36.57 7.62
CA GLU A 295 -37.08 -36.08 6.53
C GLU A 295 -36.80 -34.59 6.29
N ALA A 296 -36.95 -34.15 5.04
CA ALA A 296 -36.91 -32.74 4.71
C ALA A 296 -38.10 -32.01 5.35
N ALA A 297 -37.84 -30.87 5.98
CA ALA A 297 -38.87 -30.03 6.60
C ALA A 297 -39.49 -29.04 5.58
N GLY A 298 -38.75 -28.66 4.54
CA GLY A 298 -39.14 -27.59 3.62
C GLY A 298 -38.97 -27.90 2.13
N LEU A 299 -38.90 -26.83 1.32
CA LEU A 299 -38.69 -26.91 -0.14
C LEU A 299 -37.22 -27.15 -0.50
N GLY A 300 -36.31 -26.92 0.44
CA GLY A 300 -34.91 -27.26 0.36
C GLY A 300 -34.25 -26.96 1.69
N ASP A 301 -33.45 -27.90 2.18
CA ASP A 301 -32.87 -27.86 3.51
C ASP A 301 -31.34 -27.91 3.43
N ALA A 302 -30.69 -27.50 4.52
CA ALA A 302 -29.30 -27.83 4.69
C ALA A 302 -29.14 -29.34 4.91
N PHE A 303 -28.04 -29.91 4.45
CA PHE A 303 -27.63 -31.26 4.83
C PHE A 303 -26.26 -31.23 5.49
N ILE A 304 -26.02 -32.19 6.38
CA ILE A 304 -24.71 -32.45 6.99
C ILE A 304 -24.43 -33.94 6.86
N VAL A 305 -23.25 -34.26 6.33
CA VAL A 305 -22.78 -35.63 6.13
C VAL A 305 -21.39 -35.81 6.72
N LYS A 306 -21.17 -36.93 7.41
CA LYS A 306 -19.85 -37.43 7.80
C LYS A 306 -19.55 -38.73 7.08
N LEU A 307 -18.43 -38.81 6.38
CA LEU A 307 -17.98 -39.99 5.65
C LEU A 307 -16.94 -40.79 6.44
N SER A 308 -16.87 -42.09 6.19
CA SER A 308 -15.72 -42.91 6.57
C SER A 308 -14.44 -42.36 5.93
N ALA A 309 -13.27 -42.65 6.52
CA ALA A 309 -11.99 -42.18 5.98
C ALA A 309 -11.68 -42.72 4.57
N ASN A 310 -12.34 -43.81 4.16
CA ASN A 310 -12.23 -44.40 2.83
C ASN A 310 -13.30 -43.89 1.85
N GLY A 311 -14.27 -43.08 2.31
CA GLY A 311 -15.37 -42.57 1.50
C GLY A 311 -16.41 -43.62 1.08
N ASP A 312 -16.43 -44.80 1.72
CA ASP A 312 -17.28 -45.93 1.37
C ASP A 312 -18.55 -46.07 2.24
N ALA A 313 -18.71 -45.23 3.26
CA ALA A 313 -19.89 -45.23 4.13
C ALA A 313 -20.22 -43.84 4.67
N LEU A 314 -21.51 -43.56 4.81
CA LEU A 314 -22.05 -42.44 5.60
C LEU A 314 -22.03 -42.87 7.07
N LEU A 315 -21.21 -42.20 7.90
CA LEU A 315 -21.16 -42.41 9.34
C LEU A 315 -22.32 -41.71 10.04
N TYR A 316 -22.65 -40.50 9.60
CA TYR A 316 -23.95 -39.89 9.82
C TYR A 316 -24.34 -39.00 8.63
N ALA A 317 -25.63 -38.83 8.43
CA ALA A 317 -26.20 -37.96 7.41
C ALA A 317 -27.58 -37.48 7.88
N THR A 318 -27.82 -36.17 7.87
CA THR A 318 -29.05 -35.55 8.39
C THR A 318 -29.46 -34.31 7.58
N TYR A 319 -30.76 -34.02 7.56
CA TYR A 319 -31.26 -32.71 7.20
C TYR A 319 -31.11 -31.72 8.36
N LEU A 320 -31.13 -30.43 8.05
CA LEU A 320 -31.22 -29.31 9.00
C LEU A 320 -31.97 -28.14 8.34
N GLY A 321 -33.17 -27.83 8.83
CA GLY A 321 -34.02 -26.78 8.27
C GLY A 321 -35.39 -26.73 8.94
N GLY A 322 -36.22 -25.79 8.49
CA GLY A 322 -37.63 -25.64 8.85
C GLY A 322 -38.53 -25.72 7.61
N GLY A 323 -39.74 -25.17 7.69
CA GLY A 323 -40.76 -25.32 6.65
C GLY A 323 -40.52 -24.59 5.32
N SER A 324 -39.39 -23.90 5.15
CA SER A 324 -39.10 -23.04 3.99
C SER A 324 -37.81 -23.46 3.26
N VAL A 325 -36.94 -22.51 2.93
CA VAL A 325 -35.65 -22.76 2.28
C VAL A 325 -34.54 -22.45 3.27
N ASP A 326 -33.70 -23.45 3.51
CA ASP A 326 -32.56 -23.45 4.41
C ASP A 326 -31.36 -24.02 3.66
N GLY A 327 -30.19 -23.41 3.80
CA GLY A 327 -28.99 -23.91 3.12
C GLY A 327 -27.72 -23.60 3.89
N ALA A 328 -26.91 -24.62 4.13
CA ALA A 328 -25.59 -24.46 4.72
C ALA A 328 -24.59 -23.95 3.69
N SER A 329 -23.81 -22.95 4.07
CA SER A 329 -22.72 -22.38 3.28
C SER A 329 -21.35 -22.82 3.80
N ALA A 330 -21.21 -23.07 5.10
CA ALA A 330 -19.92 -23.42 5.70
C ALA A 330 -20.01 -24.39 6.88
N ILE A 331 -18.98 -25.22 7.04
CA ILE A 331 -18.79 -26.15 8.16
C ILE A 331 -17.38 -26.03 8.74
N ALA A 332 -17.26 -26.13 10.07
CA ALA A 332 -16.01 -26.26 10.81
C ALA A 332 -16.17 -27.29 11.93
N LEU A 333 -15.06 -27.82 12.44
CA LEU A 333 -15.05 -28.82 13.51
C LEU A 333 -14.28 -28.32 14.73
N ASP A 334 -14.71 -28.72 15.92
CA ASP A 334 -13.86 -28.64 17.12
C ASP A 334 -12.99 -29.90 17.29
N ALA A 335 -12.18 -29.93 18.35
CA ALA A 335 -11.28 -31.04 18.63
C ALA A 335 -12.01 -32.35 19.02
N ASP A 336 -13.26 -32.25 19.48
CA ASP A 336 -14.09 -33.40 19.86
C ASP A 336 -14.86 -33.98 18.66
N GLY A 337 -14.84 -33.28 17.52
CA GLY A 337 -15.48 -33.70 16.27
C GLY A 337 -16.93 -33.26 16.14
N SER A 338 -17.39 -32.31 16.96
CA SER A 338 -18.69 -31.65 16.78
C SER A 338 -18.66 -30.74 15.56
N ALA A 339 -19.74 -30.76 14.78
CA ALA A 339 -19.87 -29.98 13.56
C ALA A 339 -20.54 -28.64 13.82
N TYR A 340 -19.85 -27.55 13.48
CA TYR A 340 -20.37 -26.18 13.51
C TYR A 340 -20.74 -25.77 12.09
N VAL A 341 -22.01 -25.45 11.87
CA VAL A 341 -22.56 -25.16 10.54
C VAL A 341 -23.22 -23.79 10.55
N THR A 342 -23.00 -23.03 9.48
CA THR A 342 -23.72 -21.78 9.24
C THR A 342 -24.25 -21.73 7.82
N GLY A 343 -25.17 -20.80 7.59
CA GLY A 343 -25.86 -20.66 6.32
C GLY A 343 -26.90 -19.57 6.36
N SER A 344 -27.91 -19.71 5.51
CA SER A 344 -29.06 -18.81 5.48
C SER A 344 -30.36 -19.59 5.57
N THR A 345 -31.34 -19.02 6.27
CA THR A 345 -32.67 -19.59 6.49
C THR A 345 -33.74 -18.54 6.21
N VAL A 346 -34.83 -18.93 5.54
CA VAL A 346 -36.08 -18.13 5.47
C VAL A 346 -37.15 -18.71 6.41
N SER A 347 -36.90 -19.92 6.92
CA SER A 347 -37.80 -20.67 7.77
C SER A 347 -38.05 -19.91 9.06
N GLN A 348 -39.32 -19.73 9.41
CA GLN A 348 -39.70 -19.08 10.67
C GLN A 348 -39.63 -20.06 11.86
N ASP A 349 -39.48 -21.33 11.54
CA ASP A 349 -39.46 -22.50 12.40
C ASP A 349 -38.15 -23.28 12.26
N PHE A 350 -37.06 -22.63 11.82
CA PHE A 350 -35.73 -23.23 11.86
C PHE A 350 -35.43 -23.73 13.29
N PRO A 351 -34.87 -24.94 13.45
CA PRO A 351 -34.62 -25.52 14.77
C PRO A 351 -33.64 -24.64 15.56
N THR A 352 -34.09 -24.18 16.72
CA THR A 352 -33.26 -23.43 17.69
C THR A 352 -33.26 -24.14 19.04
N THR A 353 -32.21 -23.91 19.83
CA THR A 353 -32.07 -24.50 21.17
C THR A 353 -32.49 -23.52 22.26
N GLU A 354 -32.80 -24.04 23.44
CA GLU A 354 -33.07 -23.22 24.62
C GLU A 354 -31.84 -22.36 24.96
N ASN A 355 -32.05 -21.09 25.31
CA ASN A 355 -31.00 -20.10 25.63
C ASN A 355 -30.05 -19.74 24.48
N ALA A 356 -30.37 -20.09 23.23
CA ALA A 356 -29.69 -19.57 22.05
C ALA A 356 -29.71 -18.03 22.02
N PHE A 357 -28.71 -17.42 21.35
CA PHE A 357 -28.60 -15.97 21.23
C PHE A 357 -29.87 -15.31 20.69
N ASP A 358 -30.46 -15.89 19.64
CA ASP A 358 -31.76 -15.51 19.11
C ASP A 358 -32.55 -16.76 18.69
N THR A 359 -33.78 -16.86 19.19
CA THR A 359 -34.72 -17.94 18.90
C THR A 359 -35.86 -17.49 17.99
N LEU A 360 -35.89 -16.22 17.58
CA LEU A 360 -36.97 -15.66 16.77
C LEU A 360 -36.44 -15.20 15.41
N PRO A 361 -37.12 -15.57 14.31
CA PRO A 361 -36.76 -15.10 12.97
C PRO A 361 -37.15 -13.62 12.77
N ASN A 362 -36.42 -12.93 11.90
CA ASN A 362 -36.61 -11.51 11.57
C ASN A 362 -37.33 -11.27 10.22
N LYS A 363 -38.08 -12.28 9.74
CA LYS A 363 -39.01 -12.26 8.57
C LYS A 363 -38.36 -12.15 7.17
N SER A 364 -37.05 -12.28 7.06
CA SER A 364 -36.33 -12.33 5.78
C SER A 364 -35.29 -13.46 5.81
N TYR A 365 -34.34 -13.56 4.85
CA TYR A 365 -33.22 -14.48 5.00
C TYR A 365 -32.42 -14.06 6.25
N ASP A 366 -32.31 -14.93 7.24
CA ASP A 366 -31.45 -14.75 8.41
C ASP A 366 -30.26 -15.70 8.35
N VAL A 367 -29.19 -15.38 9.06
CA VAL A 367 -28.12 -16.35 9.32
C VAL A 367 -28.62 -17.36 10.35
N PHE A 368 -28.33 -18.63 10.14
CA PHE A 368 -28.37 -19.62 11.22
C PHE A 368 -26.96 -20.04 11.61
N VAL A 369 -26.78 -20.39 12.88
CA VAL A 369 -25.57 -21.06 13.36
C VAL A 369 -25.99 -22.24 14.22
N ALA A 370 -25.48 -23.43 13.91
CA ALA A 370 -25.79 -24.67 14.60
C ALA A 370 -24.50 -25.42 14.98
N LYS A 371 -24.46 -25.98 16.18
CA LYS A 371 -23.46 -26.96 16.61
C LYS A 371 -24.17 -28.30 16.78
N LEU A 372 -23.76 -29.30 16.00
CA LEU A 372 -24.23 -30.68 16.12
C LEU A 372 -23.30 -31.48 17.04
N SER A 373 -23.87 -32.45 17.75
CA SER A 373 -23.11 -33.47 18.47
C SER A 373 -22.15 -34.21 17.52
N PRO A 374 -21.04 -34.82 18.01
CA PRO A 374 -20.11 -35.56 17.15
C PRO A 374 -20.74 -36.71 16.36
N ASP A 375 -21.85 -37.26 16.87
CA ASP A 375 -22.63 -38.32 16.23
C ASP A 375 -23.68 -37.77 15.24
N GLY A 376 -23.91 -36.45 15.20
CA GLY A 376 -24.84 -35.78 14.27
C GLY A 376 -26.33 -36.00 14.59
N ASP A 377 -26.65 -36.50 15.78
CA ASP A 377 -27.99 -36.89 16.21
C ASP A 377 -28.70 -35.84 17.07
N ALA A 378 -27.98 -34.80 17.51
CA ALA A 378 -28.51 -33.73 18.35
C ALA A 378 -27.88 -32.37 18.02
N LEU A 379 -28.60 -31.29 18.36
CA LEU A 379 -28.09 -29.92 18.36
C LEU A 379 -27.61 -29.58 19.78
N ASP A 380 -26.32 -29.31 19.93
CA ASP A 380 -25.76 -28.75 21.17
C ASP A 380 -26.23 -27.30 21.35
N TYR A 381 -26.21 -26.52 20.26
CA TYR A 381 -26.93 -25.26 20.17
C TYR A 381 -27.35 -24.96 18.72
N ALA A 382 -28.41 -24.18 18.55
CA ALA A 382 -28.77 -23.58 17.26
C ALA A 382 -29.47 -22.24 17.47
N THR A 383 -29.06 -21.22 16.70
CA THR A 383 -29.52 -19.83 16.85
C THR A 383 -29.72 -19.18 15.50
N TYR A 384 -30.63 -18.19 15.45
CA TYR A 384 -30.61 -17.18 14.41
C TYR A 384 -29.55 -16.11 14.70
N LEU A 385 -29.18 -15.37 13.67
CA LEU A 385 -28.39 -14.14 13.74
C LEU A 385 -28.77 -13.25 12.55
N GLY A 386 -29.14 -12.01 12.84
CA GLY A 386 -29.54 -11.08 11.79
C GLY A 386 -30.29 -9.88 12.35
N GLY A 387 -30.73 -9.02 11.44
CA GLY A 387 -31.62 -7.91 11.71
C GLY A 387 -32.84 -7.96 10.80
N SER A 388 -33.40 -6.80 10.49
CA SER A 388 -34.68 -6.70 9.76
C SER A 388 -34.58 -6.88 8.23
N GLY A 389 -33.36 -6.83 7.69
CA GLY A 389 -33.04 -7.09 6.28
C GLY A 389 -32.57 -8.53 6.07
N SER A 390 -32.08 -8.83 4.87
CA SER A 390 -31.52 -10.15 4.56
C SER A 390 -30.09 -10.25 5.04
N ASP A 391 -29.74 -11.35 5.68
CA ASP A 391 -28.43 -11.60 6.28
C ASP A 391 -27.95 -13.00 5.89
N ARG A 392 -26.70 -13.10 5.44
CA ARG A 392 -26.13 -14.35 4.96
C ARG A 392 -24.72 -14.52 5.49
N ALA A 393 -24.43 -15.69 6.07
CA ALA A 393 -23.06 -16.09 6.38
C ALA A 393 -22.50 -16.95 5.26
N TYR A 394 -21.23 -16.73 4.92
CA TYR A 394 -20.53 -17.48 3.87
C TYR A 394 -19.41 -18.35 4.41
N ALA A 395 -18.87 -18.05 5.60
CA ALA A 395 -17.83 -18.84 6.23
C ALA A 395 -17.99 -18.93 7.75
N ILE A 396 -17.50 -20.04 8.32
CA ILE A 396 -17.41 -20.29 9.76
C ILE A 396 -16.04 -20.92 10.08
N ALA A 397 -15.46 -20.56 11.22
CA ALA A 397 -14.34 -21.29 11.82
C ALA A 397 -14.49 -21.31 13.34
N VAL A 398 -13.83 -22.26 14.00
CA VAL A 398 -13.97 -22.50 15.44
C VAL A 398 -12.60 -22.38 16.09
N ASP A 399 -12.51 -21.62 17.18
CA ASP A 399 -11.28 -21.51 17.95
C ASP A 399 -11.09 -22.68 18.93
N SER A 400 -9.90 -22.79 19.52
CA SER A 400 -9.58 -23.85 20.49
C SER A 400 -10.41 -23.83 21.78
N ALA A 401 -11.13 -22.73 22.05
CA ALA A 401 -12.07 -22.63 23.16
C ALA A 401 -13.49 -23.08 22.78
N GLY A 402 -13.72 -23.46 21.51
CA GLY A 402 -15.03 -23.86 20.98
C GLY A 402 -15.92 -22.69 20.54
N SER A 403 -15.38 -21.48 20.44
CA SER A 403 -16.13 -20.30 19.99
C SER A 403 -16.23 -20.27 18.46
N ALA A 404 -17.42 -20.03 17.92
CA ALA A 404 -17.64 -19.94 16.48
C ALA A 404 -17.48 -18.50 15.96
N ALA A 405 -16.57 -18.30 15.02
CA ALA A 405 -16.45 -17.08 14.23
C ALA A 405 -17.10 -17.25 12.86
N LEU A 406 -17.80 -16.22 12.38
CA LEU A 406 -18.48 -16.22 11.10
C LEU A 406 -18.40 -14.85 10.41
N THR A 407 -18.37 -14.87 9.08
CA THR A 407 -18.41 -13.69 8.22
C THR A 407 -19.40 -13.87 7.09
N GLY A 408 -19.83 -12.76 6.50
CA GLY A 408 -20.91 -12.76 5.53
C GLY A 408 -21.25 -11.38 5.00
N ALA A 409 -22.46 -11.24 4.49
CA ALA A 409 -23.04 -9.96 4.07
C ALA A 409 -24.38 -9.73 4.78
N THR A 410 -24.60 -8.52 5.26
CA THR A 410 -25.83 -8.08 5.91
C THR A 410 -26.46 -6.93 5.14
N TYR A 411 -27.78 -6.96 4.99
CA TYR A 411 -28.60 -5.88 4.44
C TYR A 411 -29.40 -5.19 5.57
N SER A 412 -29.01 -5.43 6.82
CA SER A 412 -29.74 -5.06 8.04
C SER A 412 -29.09 -3.87 8.74
N GLN A 413 -29.78 -2.72 8.74
CA GLN A 413 -29.33 -1.55 9.52
C GLN A 413 -29.27 -1.80 11.03
N ASN A 414 -30.05 -2.77 11.52
CA ASN A 414 -30.12 -3.19 12.91
C ASN A 414 -29.42 -4.54 13.16
N PHE A 415 -28.45 -4.91 12.32
CA PHE A 415 -27.65 -6.11 12.56
C PHE A 415 -26.98 -6.05 13.95
N PRO A 416 -26.94 -7.16 14.72
CA PRO A 416 -26.37 -7.16 16.06
C PRO A 416 -24.87 -6.82 16.07
N VAL A 417 -24.49 -5.86 16.92
CA VAL A 417 -23.08 -5.46 17.14
C VAL A 417 -22.74 -5.41 18.64
N THR A 418 -21.49 -5.69 18.99
CA THR A 418 -21.02 -5.58 20.38
C THR A 418 -20.54 -4.16 20.70
N LYS A 419 -20.41 -3.82 22.00
CA LYS A 419 -20.01 -2.46 22.42
C LYS A 419 -18.60 -2.08 21.96
N ASP A 420 -17.76 -3.08 21.79
CA ASP A 420 -16.38 -3.01 21.34
C ASP A 420 -16.22 -3.25 19.82
N ALA A 421 -17.32 -3.27 19.06
CA ALA A 421 -17.31 -3.35 17.60
C ALA A 421 -16.32 -2.35 16.98
N PHE A 422 -15.58 -2.80 15.97
CA PHE A 422 -14.72 -1.94 15.15
C PHE A 422 -15.56 -0.89 14.42
N ASP A 423 -16.63 -1.33 13.77
CA ASP A 423 -17.65 -0.50 13.17
C ASP A 423 -19.03 -0.90 13.70
N PRO A 424 -19.69 -0.03 14.49
CA PRO A 424 -21.03 -0.28 15.01
C PRO A 424 -22.14 0.20 14.05
N THR A 425 -21.80 0.72 12.88
CA THR A 425 -22.74 1.39 11.97
C THR A 425 -22.77 0.73 10.60
N TYR A 426 -23.99 0.51 10.12
CA TYR A 426 -24.27 0.15 8.73
C TYR A 426 -24.05 1.38 7.83
N ASN A 427 -23.08 1.34 6.93
CA ASN A 427 -22.54 2.54 6.27
C ASN A 427 -23.13 2.85 4.88
N TYR A 428 -24.38 2.43 4.64
CA TYR A 428 -25.14 2.69 3.42
C TYR A 428 -24.47 2.17 2.13
N GLY A 429 -24.24 0.86 2.05
CA GLY A 429 -24.23 0.10 0.81
C GLY A 429 -25.54 -0.69 0.65
N TYR A 430 -25.73 -1.39 -0.47
CA TYR A 430 -26.79 -2.41 -0.55
C TYR A 430 -26.54 -3.53 0.48
N ALA A 431 -25.28 -3.89 0.76
CA ALA A 431 -24.89 -4.86 1.78
C ALA A 431 -23.53 -4.49 2.39
N ASP A 432 -23.34 -4.71 3.68
CA ASP A 432 -22.04 -4.57 4.36
C ASP A 432 -21.53 -5.94 4.75
N ALA A 433 -20.21 -6.17 4.72
CA ALA A 433 -19.66 -7.38 5.33
C ALA A 433 -19.75 -7.29 6.87
N PHE A 434 -19.81 -8.42 7.54
CA PHE A 434 -19.77 -8.48 9.00
C PHE A 434 -18.72 -9.50 9.49
N LEU A 435 -18.26 -9.33 10.72
CA LEU A 435 -17.55 -10.36 11.47
C LEU A 435 -18.22 -10.54 12.84
N VAL A 436 -18.60 -11.77 13.14
CA VAL A 436 -19.20 -12.18 14.42
C VAL A 436 -18.38 -13.30 15.04
N LYS A 437 -18.26 -13.27 16.37
CA LYS A 437 -17.78 -14.36 17.21
C LYS A 437 -18.83 -14.67 18.27
N LEU A 438 -19.38 -15.87 18.25
CA LEU A 438 -20.30 -16.41 19.25
C LEU A 438 -19.51 -17.07 20.38
N LYS A 439 -20.07 -17.03 21.60
CA LYS A 439 -19.56 -17.81 22.73
C LYS A 439 -19.66 -19.32 22.44
N PRO A 440 -18.86 -20.17 23.11
CA PRO A 440 -18.88 -21.61 22.88
C PRO A 440 -20.22 -22.31 23.10
N ASP A 441 -21.10 -21.72 23.91
CA ASP A 441 -22.45 -22.22 24.20
C ASP A 441 -23.53 -21.65 23.26
N GLY A 442 -23.15 -20.78 22.30
CA GLY A 442 -24.08 -20.14 21.37
C GLY A 442 -25.04 -19.12 22.01
N SER A 443 -24.87 -18.78 23.29
CA SER A 443 -25.87 -18.00 24.05
C SER A 443 -25.76 -16.49 23.84
N ALA A 444 -24.61 -16.01 23.36
CA ALA A 444 -24.34 -14.59 23.17
C ALA A 444 -23.18 -14.34 22.19
N LEU A 445 -23.14 -13.12 21.66
CA LEU A 445 -22.00 -12.60 20.90
C LEU A 445 -20.86 -12.24 21.86
N ASP A 446 -19.68 -12.80 21.62
CA ASP A 446 -18.43 -12.37 22.25
C ASP A 446 -17.87 -11.13 21.53
N TYR A 447 -18.04 -11.06 20.21
CA TYR A 447 -17.70 -9.91 19.38
C TYR A 447 -18.59 -9.84 18.14
N ALA A 448 -18.98 -8.64 17.70
CA ALA A 448 -19.71 -8.45 16.45
C ALA A 448 -19.50 -7.04 15.90
N THR A 449 -19.17 -6.95 14.61
CA THR A 449 -18.86 -5.68 13.92
C THR A 449 -19.30 -5.72 12.47
N PHE A 450 -19.61 -4.56 11.89
CA PHE A 450 -19.53 -4.37 10.44
C PHE A 450 -18.07 -4.30 10.00
N LEU A 451 -17.81 -4.65 8.75
CA LEU A 451 -16.50 -4.59 8.09
C LEU A 451 -16.73 -4.13 6.64
N GLY A 452 -16.86 -2.82 6.43
CA GLY A 452 -17.25 -2.28 5.14
C GLY A 452 -17.03 -0.78 5.01
N GLY A 453 -17.48 -0.22 3.88
CA GLY A 453 -17.42 1.19 3.54
C GLY A 453 -18.75 1.72 3.02
N SER A 454 -18.70 2.54 1.98
CA SER A 454 -19.81 3.34 1.47
C SER A 454 -20.55 2.69 0.29
N GLU A 455 -20.08 1.55 -0.18
CA GLU A 455 -20.64 0.77 -1.28
C GLU A 455 -20.75 -0.70 -0.82
N PRO A 456 -21.28 -1.64 -1.63
CA PRO A 456 -21.45 -3.01 -1.19
C PRO A 456 -20.14 -3.72 -0.85
N ASP A 457 -20.14 -4.45 0.27
CA ASP A 457 -19.04 -5.27 0.77
C ASP A 457 -19.52 -6.67 1.14
N THR A 458 -18.66 -7.68 0.99
CA THR A 458 -19.01 -9.06 1.32
C THR A 458 -17.81 -9.80 1.87
N GLY A 459 -17.91 -10.35 3.08
CA GLY A 459 -16.94 -11.28 3.64
C GLY A 459 -17.24 -12.69 3.14
N ALA A 460 -16.39 -13.22 2.26
CA ALA A 460 -16.63 -14.51 1.61
C ALA A 460 -15.96 -15.68 2.33
N ALA A 461 -14.81 -15.46 2.97
CA ALA A 461 -14.06 -16.50 3.65
C ALA A 461 -13.40 -16.00 4.93
N LEU A 462 -13.14 -16.91 5.87
CA LEU A 462 -12.40 -16.60 7.10
C LEU A 462 -11.50 -17.74 7.55
N ALA A 463 -10.44 -17.41 8.29
CA ALA A 463 -9.52 -18.37 8.90
C ALA A 463 -9.12 -17.89 10.31
N ILE A 464 -8.70 -18.82 11.18
CA ILE A 464 -8.23 -18.51 12.54
C ILE A 464 -6.81 -19.07 12.72
N ASP A 465 -5.89 -18.25 13.25
CA ASP A 465 -4.54 -18.71 13.59
C ASP A 465 -4.46 -19.36 14.98
N GLY A 466 -3.31 -19.96 15.31
CA GLY A 466 -3.09 -20.60 16.60
C GLY A 466 -3.11 -19.64 17.81
N GLU A 467 -3.07 -18.32 17.59
CA GLU A 467 -3.18 -17.29 18.63
C GLU A 467 -4.64 -16.84 18.85
N GLY A 468 -5.56 -17.28 17.99
CA GLY A 468 -6.97 -16.91 18.01
C GLY A 468 -7.28 -15.61 17.25
N SER A 469 -6.38 -15.13 16.39
CA SER A 469 -6.68 -14.03 15.46
C SER A 469 -7.56 -14.54 14.33
N ILE A 470 -8.55 -13.74 13.94
CA ILE A 470 -9.45 -14.04 12.82
C ILE A 470 -9.01 -13.25 11.60
N TYR A 471 -8.91 -13.93 10.47
CA TYR A 471 -8.62 -13.33 9.17
C TYR A 471 -9.87 -13.44 8.31
N VAL A 472 -10.23 -12.38 7.60
CA VAL A 472 -11.39 -12.31 6.71
C VAL A 472 -10.91 -11.93 5.32
N ALA A 473 -11.37 -12.65 4.29
CA ALA A 473 -11.23 -12.25 2.90
C ALA A 473 -12.60 -12.09 2.24
N GLY A 474 -12.68 -11.19 1.27
CA GLY A 474 -13.95 -10.86 0.64
C GLY A 474 -13.78 -9.90 -0.53
N GLY A 475 -14.91 -9.44 -1.07
CA GLY A 475 -14.97 -8.43 -2.13
C GLY A 475 -15.58 -7.14 -1.62
N THR A 476 -15.11 -6.00 -2.14
CA THR A 476 -15.59 -4.66 -1.80
C THR A 476 -15.67 -3.80 -3.05
N LEU A 477 -16.77 -3.05 -3.23
CA LEU A 477 -16.84 -1.91 -4.16
C LEU A 477 -16.50 -0.58 -3.49
N SER A 478 -16.30 -0.60 -2.17
CA SER A 478 -16.14 0.60 -1.35
C SER A 478 -14.76 1.22 -1.49
N PRO A 479 -14.65 2.44 -2.05
CA PRO A 479 -13.40 3.20 -2.01
C PRO A 479 -13.03 3.65 -0.59
N THR A 480 -14.00 3.58 0.33
CA THR A 480 -13.89 3.89 1.76
C THR A 480 -13.68 2.65 2.63
N PHE A 481 -13.53 1.45 2.04
CA PHE A 481 -13.28 0.25 2.81
C PHE A 481 -12.06 0.46 3.72
N PRO A 482 -12.11 0.01 4.98
CA PRO A 482 -11.07 0.29 5.96
C PRO A 482 -9.77 -0.43 5.57
N ALA A 483 -8.85 0.25 4.88
CA ALA A 483 -7.53 -0.24 4.52
C ALA A 483 -6.42 0.36 5.39
N THR A 484 -5.44 -0.46 5.75
CA THR A 484 -4.32 -0.10 6.61
C THR A 484 -3.22 0.53 5.81
N VAL A 485 -2.62 1.55 6.38
CA VAL A 485 -1.51 2.24 5.75
C VAL A 485 -0.25 1.37 5.78
N GLY A 486 0.45 1.30 4.65
CA GLY A 486 1.63 0.45 4.50
C GLY A 486 1.30 -1.02 4.29
N SER A 487 0.01 -1.36 4.17
CA SER A 487 -0.39 -2.66 3.63
C SER A 487 0.03 -2.81 2.16
N VAL A 488 0.01 -4.04 1.66
CA VAL A 488 0.40 -4.37 0.27
C VAL A 488 -0.28 -3.53 -0.80
N ASN A 489 -1.54 -3.12 -0.58
CA ASN A 489 -2.23 -2.14 -1.40
C ASN A 489 -3.28 -1.40 -0.54
N PRO A 490 -3.06 -0.11 -0.23
CA PRO A 490 -3.96 0.68 0.61
C PRO A 490 -5.06 1.39 -0.20
N GLN A 491 -5.16 1.20 -1.52
CA GLN A 491 -6.10 1.93 -2.37
C GLN A 491 -6.99 1.00 -3.19
N HIS A 492 -8.28 1.34 -3.21
CA HIS A 492 -9.27 0.74 -4.09
C HIS A 492 -9.08 1.23 -5.54
N GLN A 493 -9.11 0.32 -6.53
CA GLN A 493 -8.67 0.64 -7.90
C GLN A 493 -9.74 0.57 -9.00
N GLY A 494 -11.00 0.33 -8.67
CA GLY A 494 -12.11 0.65 -9.58
C GLY A 494 -13.31 -0.27 -9.44
N GLY A 495 -13.17 -1.51 -9.92
CA GLY A 495 -14.20 -2.55 -9.85
C GLY A 495 -14.36 -3.12 -8.45
N TRP A 496 -14.89 -4.35 -8.36
CA TRP A 496 -14.83 -5.09 -7.09
C TRP A 496 -13.37 -5.41 -6.79
N ASP A 497 -12.82 -4.92 -5.68
CA ASP A 497 -11.50 -5.33 -5.22
C ASP A 497 -11.64 -6.44 -4.18
N ALA A 498 -10.71 -7.39 -4.18
CA ALA A 498 -10.58 -8.27 -3.02
C ALA A 498 -10.12 -7.45 -1.82
N PHE A 499 -10.47 -7.88 -0.62
CA PHE A 499 -9.84 -7.42 0.60
C PHE A 499 -9.37 -8.59 1.46
N VAL A 500 -8.40 -8.32 2.32
CA VAL A 500 -8.00 -9.18 3.43
C VAL A 500 -7.89 -8.34 4.69
N ALA A 501 -8.45 -8.82 5.80
CA ALA A 501 -8.45 -8.14 7.09
C ALA A 501 -8.06 -9.10 8.22
N LYS A 502 -7.20 -8.67 9.15
CA LYS A 502 -6.82 -9.43 10.36
C LYS A 502 -7.37 -8.76 11.61
N VAL A 503 -8.12 -9.51 12.42
CA VAL A 503 -8.74 -9.08 13.67
C VAL A 503 -8.19 -9.92 14.84
N VAL A 504 -7.62 -9.27 15.86
CA VAL A 504 -6.93 -9.93 16.98
C VAL A 504 -7.74 -9.92 18.27
N PHE A 505 -7.76 -11.05 18.99
CA PHE A 505 -8.51 -11.20 20.25
C PHE A 505 -7.61 -11.45 21.47
N SER A 506 -6.34 -11.83 21.27
CA SER A 506 -5.35 -12.10 22.32
C SER A 506 -4.17 -11.10 22.25
N GLY A 507 -3.52 -10.79 23.39
CA GLY A 507 -2.22 -10.08 23.39
C GLY A 507 -2.19 -8.54 23.52
N LYS A 508 -3.30 -7.84 23.83
CA LYS A 508 -3.33 -6.38 24.12
C LYS A 508 -2.75 -5.44 23.05
N LYS A 509 -2.39 -5.88 21.84
CA LYS A 509 -2.13 -4.96 20.72
C LYS A 509 -3.45 -4.50 20.14
N ARG A 510 -4.09 -3.59 20.87
CA ARG A 510 -5.19 -2.77 20.36
C ARG A 510 -4.58 -1.76 19.41
N THR A 511 -4.67 -2.03 18.12
CA THR A 511 -4.45 -1.00 17.11
C THR A 511 -5.61 -0.02 17.16
N SER A 512 -5.31 1.22 16.86
CA SER A 512 -6.28 2.29 16.93
C SER A 512 -6.44 2.92 15.56
N MET A 513 -7.58 3.56 15.35
CA MET A 513 -7.88 4.25 14.09
C MET A 513 -7.99 5.76 14.31
N ILE A 514 -7.58 6.52 13.30
CA ILE A 514 -7.82 7.95 13.18
C ILE A 514 -8.70 8.16 11.95
N SER A 515 -9.84 8.83 12.11
CA SER A 515 -10.72 9.21 11.00
C SER A 515 -10.99 10.72 11.00
N GLY A 516 -11.38 11.25 9.83
CA GLY A 516 -11.71 12.66 9.67
C GLY A 516 -12.33 12.97 8.32
N VAL A 517 -12.56 14.27 8.06
CA VAL A 517 -13.12 14.75 6.79
C VAL A 517 -12.37 15.96 6.25
N ILE A 518 -12.35 16.12 4.93
CA ILE A 518 -11.79 17.25 4.22
C ILE A 518 -12.91 17.93 3.42
N ARG A 519 -13.10 19.23 3.68
CA ARG A 519 -14.14 20.05 3.04
C ARG A 519 -13.55 21.30 2.41
N ASN A 520 -14.19 21.89 1.43
CA ASN A 520 -13.80 23.20 0.91
C ASN A 520 -14.39 24.34 1.76
N GLN A 521 -14.09 25.60 1.41
CA GLN A 521 -14.61 26.77 2.13
C GLN A 521 -16.14 26.88 2.09
N GLN A 522 -16.78 26.27 1.09
CA GLN A 522 -18.23 26.19 0.94
C GLN A 522 -18.84 24.99 1.69
N GLY A 523 -18.04 24.22 2.43
CA GLY A 523 -18.47 23.04 3.18
C GLY A 523 -18.69 21.78 2.33
N GLN A 524 -18.38 21.83 1.03
CA GLN A 524 -18.50 20.69 0.12
C GLN A 524 -17.30 19.74 0.32
N PRO A 525 -17.48 18.43 0.10
CA PRO A 525 -16.39 17.46 0.25
C PRO A 525 -15.24 17.69 -0.74
N VAL A 526 -14.01 17.43 -0.31
CA VAL A 526 -12.82 17.43 -1.18
C VAL A 526 -12.33 16.00 -1.34
N ALA A 527 -12.74 15.37 -2.44
CA ALA A 527 -12.34 14.01 -2.79
C ALA A 527 -10.90 13.91 -3.30
N GLY A 528 -10.24 12.78 -3.09
CA GLY A 528 -8.89 12.51 -3.59
C GLY A 528 -7.79 13.37 -2.96
N ALA A 529 -8.01 13.91 -1.76
CA ALA A 529 -6.96 14.55 -0.97
C ALA A 529 -6.26 13.49 -0.11
N VAL A 530 -4.94 13.48 -0.12
CA VAL A 530 -4.13 12.49 0.63
C VAL A 530 -3.90 13.00 2.05
N VAL A 531 -4.13 12.18 3.07
CA VAL A 531 -3.84 12.46 4.48
C VAL A 531 -2.75 11.53 4.98
N SER A 532 -1.58 12.09 5.29
CA SER A 532 -0.43 11.37 5.83
C SER A 532 -0.36 11.45 7.35
N ALA A 533 -0.04 10.35 8.03
CA ALA A 533 0.26 10.26 9.46
C ALA A 533 1.78 10.22 9.74
N GLY A 534 2.58 10.95 8.98
CA GLY A 534 4.04 10.95 9.09
C GLY A 534 4.66 9.65 8.58
N GLY A 535 5.65 9.11 9.31
CA GLY A 535 6.38 7.88 8.94
C GLY A 535 5.53 6.60 8.94
N HIS A 536 4.26 6.69 9.32
CA HIS A 536 3.31 5.58 9.29
C HIS A 536 2.46 5.53 8.01
N GLY A 537 2.66 6.48 7.07
CA GLY A 537 2.14 6.51 5.69
C GLY A 537 0.89 7.40 5.47
N SER A 538 0.05 7.13 4.45
CA SER A 538 -1.09 7.98 4.07
C SER A 538 -2.30 7.25 3.46
N VAL A 539 -3.48 7.89 3.46
CA VAL A 539 -4.74 7.44 2.81
C VAL A 539 -5.37 8.59 2.00
N SER A 540 -6.12 8.30 0.93
CA SER A 540 -6.85 9.33 0.16
C SER A 540 -8.29 9.50 0.66
N THR A 541 -8.83 10.71 0.55
CA THR A 541 -10.24 10.96 0.86
C THR A 541 -11.17 10.42 -0.22
N ASP A 542 -12.33 9.92 0.19
CA ASP A 542 -13.41 9.48 -0.70
C ASP A 542 -14.17 10.63 -1.37
N ALA A 543 -15.23 10.31 -2.13
CA ALA A 543 -16.11 11.29 -2.75
C ALA A 543 -16.78 12.26 -1.75
N ASN A 544 -16.94 11.85 -0.50
CA ASN A 544 -17.50 12.62 0.61
C ASN A 544 -16.43 13.34 1.45
N GLY A 545 -15.17 13.30 1.03
CA GLY A 545 -14.04 13.93 1.70
C GLY A 545 -13.59 13.19 2.97
N VAL A 546 -14.11 12.00 3.26
CA VAL A 546 -13.79 11.19 4.45
C VAL A 546 -12.47 10.46 4.26
N TYR A 547 -11.65 10.39 5.32
CA TYR A 547 -10.44 9.56 5.37
C TYR A 547 -10.41 8.73 6.66
N VAL A 548 -9.79 7.54 6.59
CA VAL A 548 -9.61 6.63 7.72
C VAL A 548 -8.21 6.00 7.69
N LEU A 549 -7.46 6.14 8.79
CA LEU A 549 -6.17 5.51 9.03
C LEU A 549 -6.37 4.45 10.12
N ILE A 550 -6.13 3.18 9.81
CA ILE A 550 -6.24 2.08 10.78
C ILE A 550 -4.85 1.48 11.07
N GLY A 551 -4.73 0.62 12.09
CA GLY A 551 -3.48 -0.08 12.40
C GLY A 551 -2.44 0.74 13.18
N LEU A 552 -2.83 1.87 13.76
CA LEU A 552 -1.89 2.75 14.46
C LEU A 552 -1.59 2.22 15.87
N ASN A 553 -0.30 2.14 16.22
CA ASN A 553 0.13 1.88 17.59
C ASN A 553 -0.24 3.06 18.50
N PRO A 554 -0.36 2.87 19.82
CA PRO A 554 -0.51 3.99 20.74
C PRO A 554 0.67 4.96 20.61
N GLY A 555 0.38 6.26 20.42
CA GLY A 555 1.39 7.26 20.17
C GLY A 555 0.86 8.54 19.56
N ILE A 556 1.76 9.50 19.37
CA ILE A 556 1.43 10.82 18.84
C ILE A 556 1.71 10.88 17.34
N TYR A 557 0.67 11.12 16.56
CA TYR A 557 0.70 11.20 15.10
C TYR A 557 0.47 12.62 14.63
N THR A 558 1.17 13.04 13.57
CA THR A 558 0.93 14.33 12.90
C THR A 558 0.30 14.09 11.54
N LEU A 559 -0.99 14.41 11.43
CA LEU A 559 -1.77 14.29 10.21
C LEU A 559 -1.53 15.50 9.30
N THR A 560 -1.23 15.25 8.03
CA THR A 560 -0.95 16.28 7.01
C THR A 560 -1.73 15.99 5.73
N PRO A 561 -2.74 16.81 5.37
CA PRO A 561 -3.47 16.69 4.11
C PRO A 561 -2.69 17.32 2.93
N SER A 562 -2.82 16.75 1.73
CA SER A 562 -2.27 17.29 0.49
C SER A 562 -3.15 16.95 -0.72
N LYS A 563 -3.16 17.84 -1.73
CA LYS A 563 -3.82 17.65 -3.02
C LYS A 563 -3.31 18.73 -3.98
N PRO A 564 -2.89 18.38 -5.22
CA PRO A 564 -2.48 19.38 -6.21
C PRO A 564 -3.56 20.44 -6.43
N GLY A 565 -3.16 21.71 -6.47
CA GLY A 565 -4.07 22.85 -6.63
C GLY A 565 -4.91 23.18 -5.40
N TYR A 566 -4.57 22.66 -4.21
CA TYR A 566 -5.24 22.98 -2.94
C TYR A 566 -4.24 23.31 -1.83
N THR A 567 -4.60 24.25 -0.97
CA THR A 567 -3.97 24.46 0.35
C THR A 567 -4.92 24.05 1.45
N PHE A 568 -4.41 23.58 2.59
CA PHE A 568 -5.26 23.04 3.66
C PHE A 568 -5.14 23.84 4.95
N SER A 569 -6.27 24.04 5.62
CA SER A 569 -6.37 24.71 6.91
C SER A 569 -7.13 23.85 7.93
N PRO A 570 -6.54 23.50 9.09
CA PRO A 570 -5.12 23.70 9.41
C PRO A 570 -4.22 22.88 8.48
N ALA A 571 -2.96 23.28 8.26
CA ALA A 571 -2.05 22.55 7.38
C ALA A 571 -1.63 21.17 7.92
N ARG A 572 -1.76 20.97 9.24
CA ARG A 572 -1.55 19.68 9.92
C ARG A 572 -2.30 19.64 11.24
N ARG A 573 -2.54 18.45 11.78
CA ARG A 573 -3.09 18.24 13.14
C ARG A 573 -2.33 17.13 13.85
N THR A 574 -2.01 17.34 15.12
CA THR A 574 -1.40 16.29 15.95
C THR A 574 -2.48 15.58 16.77
N VAL A 575 -2.38 14.27 16.88
CA VAL A 575 -3.34 13.39 17.53
C VAL A 575 -2.59 12.42 18.42
N ASP A 576 -2.99 12.31 19.68
CA ASP A 576 -2.52 11.25 20.57
C ASP A 576 -3.50 10.07 20.56
N VAL A 577 -3.03 8.91 20.15
CA VAL A 577 -3.83 7.71 19.91
C VAL A 577 -3.62 6.74 21.07
N PRO A 578 -4.68 6.18 21.70
CA PRO A 578 -6.12 6.37 21.42
C PRO A 578 -6.80 7.48 22.26
N THR A 579 -6.03 8.33 22.92
CA THR A 579 -6.52 9.22 24.00
C THR A 579 -7.31 10.43 23.48
N GLN A 580 -7.12 10.86 22.23
CA GLN A 580 -7.82 12.00 21.63
C GLN A 580 -8.91 11.58 20.61
N GLN A 581 -10.16 11.51 21.08
CA GLN A 581 -11.31 11.02 20.32
C GLN A 581 -12.04 12.09 19.46
N ALA A 582 -11.32 12.89 18.68
CA ALA A 582 -11.95 13.95 17.88
C ALA A 582 -12.08 13.60 16.38
N LEU A 583 -13.19 14.01 15.77
CA LEU A 583 -13.33 14.09 14.31
C LEU A 583 -12.41 15.18 13.77
N LEU A 584 -11.44 14.83 12.94
CA LEU A 584 -10.43 15.77 12.48
C LEU A 584 -10.80 16.34 11.10
N VAL A 585 -11.17 17.62 11.10
CA VAL A 585 -11.62 18.32 9.89
C VAL A 585 -10.48 19.17 9.30
N PHE A 586 -10.18 18.96 8.02
CA PHE A 586 -9.34 19.86 7.23
C PHE A 586 -10.18 20.64 6.23
N THR A 587 -9.82 21.91 5.98
CA THR A 587 -10.45 22.76 4.96
C THR A 587 -9.51 22.96 3.79
N GLY A 588 -9.84 22.39 2.61
CA GLY A 588 -9.13 22.60 1.36
C GLY A 588 -9.54 23.89 0.65
N VAL A 589 -8.58 24.71 0.26
CA VAL A 589 -8.76 25.98 -0.46
C VAL A 589 -8.08 25.85 -1.83
N PRO A 590 -8.83 25.88 -2.94
CA PRO A 590 -8.23 25.80 -4.28
C PRO A 590 -7.24 26.95 -4.53
N GLN A 591 -6.04 26.63 -5.00
CA GLN A 591 -5.09 27.55 -5.60
C GLN A 591 -4.90 27.10 -7.05
N GLY A 592 -5.10 27.98 -8.03
CA GLY A 592 -4.76 27.66 -9.43
C GLY A 592 -3.29 27.26 -9.55
N ASP A 593 -2.94 26.50 -10.59
CA ASP A 593 -1.61 25.86 -10.72
C ASP A 593 -0.44 26.87 -10.58
N PRO A 594 0.65 26.52 -9.86
CA PRO A 594 1.85 27.35 -9.79
C PRO A 594 2.52 27.49 -11.17
N PRO A 595 3.17 28.62 -11.48
CA PRO A 595 3.78 28.84 -12.79
C PRO A 595 5.00 27.94 -13.03
N ALA A 596 5.17 27.47 -14.26
CA ALA A 596 6.33 26.69 -14.65
C ALA A 596 7.65 27.50 -14.50
N PRO A 597 8.76 26.88 -14.04
CA PRO A 597 10.04 27.55 -13.92
C PRO A 597 10.54 28.11 -15.27
N PHE A 598 11.06 29.35 -15.27
CA PHE A 598 11.40 30.06 -16.52
C PHE A 598 12.72 30.86 -16.51
N LEU A 599 13.40 30.98 -15.36
CA LEU A 599 14.65 31.72 -15.20
C LEU A 599 15.90 30.86 -15.48
N GLU A 600 16.88 31.45 -16.18
CA GLU A 600 18.25 30.97 -16.44
C GLU A 600 19.28 31.82 -15.67
N LEU A 601 20.54 31.41 -15.69
CA LEU A 601 21.61 32.05 -14.92
C LEU A 601 21.96 33.46 -15.44
N PRO A 602 21.96 34.49 -14.58
CA PRO A 602 22.30 35.86 -14.99
C PRO A 602 23.82 36.13 -15.08
N LEU A 603 24.65 35.13 -14.77
CA LEU A 603 26.11 35.21 -14.69
C LEU A 603 26.78 34.02 -15.37
N ASP A 604 27.95 34.27 -15.96
CA ASP A 604 28.77 33.26 -16.64
C ASP A 604 29.79 32.63 -15.66
N TYR A 605 29.43 31.50 -15.06
CA TYR A 605 30.31 30.70 -14.19
C TYR A 605 31.12 29.67 -15.01
N ASP A 606 31.79 30.17 -16.06
CA ASP A 606 32.60 29.37 -17.00
C ASP A 606 31.78 28.23 -17.64
N GLY A 607 30.50 28.48 -17.93
CA GLY A 607 29.62 27.57 -18.67
C GLY A 607 29.13 26.32 -17.94
N THR A 608 29.30 26.20 -16.62
CA THR A 608 28.85 24.98 -15.88
C THR A 608 27.78 25.27 -14.83
N VAL A 609 26.63 24.59 -14.95
CA VAL A 609 25.53 24.59 -13.96
C VAL A 609 26.04 24.20 -12.57
N SER A 610 26.99 23.25 -12.51
CA SER A 610 27.64 22.82 -11.29
C SER A 610 28.40 23.93 -10.58
N ALA A 611 29.01 24.88 -11.30
CA ALA A 611 29.72 26.01 -10.70
C ALA A 611 28.77 27.05 -10.09
N PHE A 612 27.59 27.25 -10.68
CA PHE A 612 26.53 28.09 -10.11
C PHE A 612 25.92 27.45 -8.87
N ALA A 613 25.61 26.16 -8.93
CA ALA A 613 25.15 25.41 -7.76
C ALA A 613 26.18 25.47 -6.62
N LEU A 614 27.49 25.37 -6.92
CA LEU A 614 28.57 25.55 -5.96
C LEU A 614 28.69 27.00 -5.44
N ALA A 615 28.46 28.02 -6.28
CA ALA A 615 28.51 29.42 -5.86
C ALA A 615 27.36 29.78 -4.91
N LEU A 616 26.19 29.16 -5.10
CA LEU A 616 25.05 29.19 -4.19
C LEU A 616 25.22 28.29 -2.96
N GLN A 617 26.29 27.49 -2.84
CA GLN A 617 26.51 26.64 -1.67
C GLN A 617 27.43 27.37 -0.69
N ASP A 618 26.94 27.61 0.52
CA ASP A 618 27.81 27.93 1.66
C ASP A 618 28.71 26.71 1.91
N THR A 619 29.91 26.75 1.33
CA THR A 619 30.96 25.80 1.63
C THR A 619 32.10 26.60 2.22
N ASP A 620 32.68 26.11 3.31
CA ASP A 620 33.91 26.63 3.94
C ASP A 620 35.13 26.69 2.97
N ALA A 621 34.95 26.40 1.68
CA ALA A 621 36.02 26.37 0.71
C ALA A 621 35.80 27.18 -0.59
N GLN A 622 34.63 27.20 -1.28
CA GLN A 622 34.63 27.65 -2.70
C GLN A 622 33.30 28.21 -3.31
N GLY A 623 32.35 28.73 -2.53
CA GLY A 623 31.11 29.34 -3.06
C GLY A 623 30.82 30.72 -2.46
N TRP A 624 30.47 31.73 -3.28
CA TRP A 624 30.32 33.12 -2.83
C TRP A 624 28.99 33.74 -3.30
N VAL A 625 27.99 33.71 -2.42
CA VAL A 625 26.83 34.63 -2.41
C VAL A 625 27.01 35.56 -1.22
N THR A 626 26.94 36.88 -1.43
CA THR A 626 27.22 37.86 -0.36
C THR A 626 25.96 38.33 0.35
N SER A 627 24.78 37.95 -0.13
CA SER A 627 23.50 38.27 0.50
C SER A 627 22.45 37.22 0.13
N TRP A 628 21.63 36.81 1.10
CA TRP A 628 20.68 35.71 0.98
C TRP A 628 19.25 36.18 1.23
N PHE A 629 18.29 35.61 0.52
CA PHE A 629 16.88 35.81 0.84
C PHE A 629 16.54 35.06 2.14
N ASP A 630 16.05 35.76 3.16
CA ASP A 630 15.58 35.14 4.42
C ASP A 630 14.08 34.82 4.28
N HIS A 631 13.72 33.53 4.27
CA HIS A 631 12.34 33.07 4.13
C HIS A 631 11.50 33.25 5.39
N ALA A 632 12.11 33.51 6.55
CA ALA A 632 11.35 33.69 7.79
C ALA A 632 10.93 35.15 7.98
N TYR A 633 11.80 36.11 7.64
CA TYR A 633 11.56 37.55 7.74
C TYR A 633 12.42 38.31 6.71
N PRO A 634 11.88 39.27 5.93
CA PRO A 634 12.65 40.04 4.93
C PRO A 634 13.76 40.93 5.53
N ASP A 635 13.97 40.90 6.84
CA ASP A 635 14.91 41.76 7.56
C ASP A 635 15.63 40.94 8.63
N TYR A 636 16.71 40.26 8.22
CA TYR A 636 17.64 39.55 9.10
C TYR A 636 18.10 40.41 10.30
N ALA A 637 18.16 41.75 10.13
CA ALA A 637 18.68 42.64 11.16
C ALA A 637 17.78 42.69 12.41
N LYS A 638 16.48 42.37 12.28
CA LYS A 638 15.51 42.44 13.39
C LYS A 638 15.50 41.22 14.29
N ASN A 639 15.56 40.00 13.74
CA ASN A 639 15.44 38.75 14.52
C ASN A 639 16.78 38.03 14.74
N LYS A 640 17.85 38.43 14.03
CA LYS A 640 19.19 37.82 14.08
C LYS A 640 19.21 36.31 13.72
N ARG A 641 18.27 35.84 12.91
CA ARG A 641 18.16 34.45 12.43
C ARG A 641 17.98 34.47 10.91
N LEU A 642 18.71 33.64 10.18
CA LEU A 642 18.57 33.50 8.72
C LEU A 642 17.97 32.13 8.43
N THR A 643 16.86 32.08 7.68
CA THR A 643 16.27 30.82 7.21
C THR A 643 16.25 30.78 5.68
N PRO A 644 17.26 30.16 5.04
CA PRO A 644 17.30 30.01 3.58
C PRO A 644 16.29 28.98 3.05
N ALA A 645 16.29 28.79 1.73
CA ALA A 645 15.38 27.88 1.01
C ALA A 645 15.42 26.42 1.51
N ASP A 646 16.50 26.00 2.17
CA ASP A 646 16.64 24.68 2.80
C ASP A 646 15.81 24.50 4.09
N GLY A 647 15.23 25.58 4.61
CA GLY A 647 14.42 25.59 5.81
C GLY A 647 15.21 25.42 7.11
N ILE A 648 16.54 25.42 7.06
CA ILE A 648 17.39 25.28 8.24
C ILE A 648 17.67 26.67 8.81
N THR A 649 16.96 27.03 9.88
CA THR A 649 17.18 28.30 10.56
C THR A 649 18.54 28.34 11.25
N ARG A 650 19.40 29.26 10.83
CA ARG A 650 20.71 29.52 11.40
C ARG A 650 20.59 30.66 12.42
N SER A 651 20.76 30.37 13.72
CA SER A 651 20.65 31.36 14.82
C SER A 651 21.99 31.76 15.45
N LYS A 652 22.05 33.02 15.89
CA LYS A 652 23.25 33.75 16.33
C LYS A 652 23.49 33.66 17.84
N GLU A 653 24.56 33.02 18.26
CA GLU A 653 25.33 33.49 19.41
C GLU A 653 26.68 33.98 18.88
N ARG A 654 26.76 35.30 18.69
CA ARG A 654 27.93 36.09 18.25
C ARG A 654 28.76 35.51 17.10
N TYR A 655 28.64 36.11 15.91
CA TYR A 655 29.73 36.18 14.91
C TYR A 655 30.46 34.84 14.69
N ASN A 656 29.82 33.89 14.01
CA ASN A 656 30.44 32.59 13.78
C ASN A 656 31.44 32.69 12.61
N ALA A 657 32.73 32.60 12.92
CA ALA A 657 33.81 32.49 11.93
C ALA A 657 33.78 31.17 11.13
N SER A 658 32.91 30.22 11.52
CA SER A 658 32.76 28.87 10.96
C SER A 658 31.55 28.72 10.04
N LEU A 659 30.97 29.84 9.57
CA LEU A 659 29.91 29.89 8.54
C LEU A 659 30.34 30.74 7.32
N GLY A 660 31.65 30.89 7.08
CA GLY A 660 32.15 31.72 5.97
C GLY A 660 31.79 33.22 6.00
N CYS A 661 31.08 33.73 7.01
CA CYS A 661 30.71 35.15 7.15
C CYS A 661 31.95 36.03 7.39
N TYR A 662 32.60 36.48 6.31
CA TYR A 662 33.73 37.40 6.35
C TYR A 662 33.23 38.86 6.45
N GLU A 663 33.73 39.64 7.42
CA GLU A 663 33.68 41.11 7.44
C GLU A 663 32.29 41.80 7.26
N ARG A 664 31.27 41.44 8.05
CA ARG A 664 29.94 42.11 8.05
C ARG A 664 29.02 41.82 6.83
N ARG A 665 29.24 40.76 6.06
CA ARG A 665 28.56 40.51 4.76
C ARG A 665 27.43 39.47 4.82
N CYS A 666 26.65 39.44 5.89
CA CYS A 666 25.53 38.51 6.02
C CYS A 666 24.25 39.35 6.12
N TYR A 667 23.61 39.55 4.95
CA TYR A 667 22.34 40.25 4.64
C TYR A 667 22.04 41.54 5.42
N ASP A 668 21.90 42.66 4.71
CA ASP A 668 21.69 44.00 5.26
C ASP A 668 20.24 44.53 5.15
N GLY A 669 19.29 43.71 4.69
CA GLY A 669 17.86 44.04 4.74
C GLY A 669 17.25 44.62 3.46
N HIS A 670 17.77 44.29 2.27
CA HIS A 670 17.22 44.76 0.99
C HIS A 670 16.61 43.66 0.09
N ASP A 671 15.61 44.02 -0.72
CA ASP A 671 14.78 43.11 -1.53
C ASP A 671 15.56 42.55 -2.74
N GLY A 672 16.21 41.39 -2.57
CA GLY A 672 16.94 40.69 -3.63
C GLY A 672 18.11 39.85 -3.13
N ILE A 673 18.98 39.47 -4.06
CA ILE A 673 20.12 38.56 -3.83
C ILE A 673 21.37 39.14 -4.46
N ASP A 674 22.48 39.11 -3.72
CA ASP A 674 23.77 39.64 -4.18
C ASP A 674 24.70 38.51 -4.63
N LEU A 675 24.94 38.47 -5.94
CA LEU A 675 25.76 37.48 -6.61
C LEU A 675 27.13 38.05 -6.97
N VAL A 676 28.22 37.39 -6.56
CA VAL A 676 29.60 37.75 -6.93
C VAL A 676 30.21 36.70 -7.86
N TYR A 677 31.35 37.01 -8.47
CA TYR A 677 32.10 36.02 -9.26
C TYR A 677 32.73 34.96 -8.35
N ARG A 678 32.75 33.70 -8.80
CA ARG A 678 33.19 32.50 -8.05
C ARG A 678 34.59 32.58 -7.43
N ASN A 679 35.49 33.39 -7.98
CA ASN A 679 36.88 33.52 -7.49
C ASN A 679 37.13 34.87 -6.78
N PHE A 680 36.11 35.47 -6.20
CA PHE A 680 36.25 36.69 -5.41
C PHE A 680 37.06 36.45 -4.12
N GLN A 681 37.88 37.42 -3.72
CA GLN A 681 38.68 37.42 -2.48
C GLN A 681 38.51 38.77 -1.74
N PRO A 682 38.38 38.77 -0.40
CA PRO A 682 38.41 40.00 0.41
C PRO A 682 39.65 40.86 0.10
N GLY A 683 39.47 42.15 -0.15
CA GLY A 683 40.55 43.10 -0.44
C GLY A 683 40.92 43.31 -1.91
N LEU A 684 40.26 42.61 -2.85
CA LEU A 684 40.41 42.87 -4.28
C LEU A 684 39.83 44.24 -4.64
N THR A 685 40.68 45.17 -5.08
CA THR A 685 40.29 46.50 -5.59
C THR A 685 40.07 46.51 -7.11
N GLN A 686 40.38 45.42 -7.80
CA GLN A 686 40.24 45.27 -9.24
C GLN A 686 39.50 43.96 -9.57
N PHE A 687 38.30 44.09 -10.13
CA PHE A 687 37.43 42.96 -10.48
C PHE A 687 37.57 42.61 -11.97
N LYS A 688 37.56 41.32 -12.30
CA LYS A 688 37.39 40.86 -13.69
C LYS A 688 36.05 41.39 -14.19
N GLY A 689 36.01 41.98 -15.39
CA GLY A 689 34.75 42.44 -15.99
C GLY A 689 33.83 41.26 -16.29
N VAL A 690 32.93 40.92 -15.36
CA VAL A 690 31.97 39.83 -15.51
C VAL A 690 30.76 40.33 -16.28
N LYS A 691 30.42 39.65 -17.38
CA LYS A 691 29.22 39.98 -18.15
C LYS A 691 27.98 39.52 -17.38
N ILE A 692 27.02 40.44 -17.24
CA ILE A 692 25.67 40.14 -16.74
C ILE A 692 24.81 39.78 -17.94
N ARG A 693 24.06 38.68 -17.83
CA ARG A 693 23.18 38.15 -18.86
C ARG A 693 21.73 38.18 -18.42
N ALA A 694 20.82 38.25 -19.39
CA ALA A 694 19.39 38.15 -19.12
C ALA A 694 19.02 36.75 -18.63
N ALA A 695 18.41 36.65 -17.45
CA ALA A 695 17.93 35.39 -16.88
C ALA A 695 16.76 34.81 -17.69
N ALA A 696 15.94 35.64 -18.32
CA ALA A 696 14.86 35.18 -19.19
C ALA A 696 14.63 36.16 -20.34
N ALA A 697 13.97 35.68 -21.39
CA ALA A 697 13.57 36.54 -22.49
C ALA A 697 12.58 37.60 -21.98
N GLY A 698 12.77 38.84 -22.40
CA GLY A 698 11.95 39.95 -21.91
C GLY A 698 12.25 41.27 -22.59
N LYS A 699 11.45 42.27 -22.24
CA LYS A 699 11.58 43.64 -22.73
C LYS A 699 12.24 44.52 -21.68
N VAL A 700 13.31 45.23 -22.06
CA VAL A 700 13.96 46.22 -21.19
C VAL A 700 13.01 47.38 -20.93
N VAL A 701 12.50 47.50 -19.70
CA VAL A 701 11.58 48.57 -19.29
C VAL A 701 12.31 49.69 -18.54
N VAL A 702 13.45 49.38 -17.92
CA VAL A 702 14.38 50.34 -17.33
C VAL A 702 15.81 50.02 -17.77
N ALA A 703 16.54 51.06 -18.19
CA ALA A 703 17.98 51.01 -18.46
C ALA A 703 18.61 52.31 -17.95
N ARG A 704 19.19 52.26 -16.75
CA ARG A 704 19.80 53.42 -16.09
C ARG A 704 21.31 53.29 -16.11
N SER A 705 21.98 54.33 -16.59
CA SER A 705 23.43 54.44 -16.67
C SER A 705 23.89 55.81 -16.16
N GLY A 706 25.19 55.98 -15.92
CA GLY A 706 25.78 57.24 -15.47
C GLY A 706 25.83 57.42 -13.95
N CYS A 707 25.45 56.40 -13.16
CA CYS A 707 25.62 56.42 -11.71
C CYS A 707 27.10 56.21 -11.34
N ALA A 708 27.61 57.08 -10.47
CA ALA A 708 28.96 56.96 -9.93
C ALA A 708 29.04 55.92 -8.80
N VAL A 709 30.25 55.44 -8.51
CA VAL A 709 30.55 54.62 -7.33
C VAL A 709 30.29 55.46 -6.07
N GLY A 710 29.50 54.93 -5.14
CA GLY A 710 29.17 55.60 -3.87
C GLY A 710 28.06 56.65 -3.96
N ASP A 711 27.44 56.86 -5.13
CA ASP A 711 26.25 57.71 -5.27
C ASP A 711 25.02 56.98 -4.71
N ARG A 712 24.80 57.15 -3.40
CA ARG A 712 23.79 56.39 -2.65
C ARG A 712 22.35 56.61 -3.09
N TRP A 713 22.08 57.63 -3.90
CA TRP A 713 20.73 58.00 -4.33
C TRP A 713 20.45 57.63 -5.79
N CYS A 714 21.50 57.42 -6.60
CA CYS A 714 21.31 57.08 -8.00
C CYS A 714 20.65 55.71 -8.17
N GLY A 715 19.54 55.68 -8.92
CA GLY A 715 18.79 54.44 -9.17
C GLY A 715 18.09 53.89 -7.94
N GLY A 716 17.82 54.70 -6.91
CA GLY A 716 17.22 54.22 -5.65
C GLY A 716 18.22 53.47 -4.77
N GLY A 717 19.52 53.67 -4.98
CA GLY A 717 20.59 52.95 -4.29
C GLY A 717 21.19 51.82 -5.13
N LEU A 718 20.47 51.28 -6.11
CA LEU A 718 20.94 50.19 -6.99
C LEU A 718 21.91 50.65 -8.08
N GLY A 719 22.19 51.95 -8.22
CA GLY A 719 23.15 52.45 -9.20
C GLY A 719 22.71 52.24 -10.66
N ASN A 720 23.66 51.86 -11.52
CA ASN A 720 23.35 51.51 -12.90
C ASN A 720 22.58 50.18 -12.92
N GLN A 721 21.44 50.15 -13.59
CA GLN A 721 20.52 49.02 -13.49
C GLN A 721 19.74 48.76 -14.78
N VAL A 722 19.33 47.50 -14.95
CA VAL A 722 18.44 47.04 -16.02
C VAL A 722 17.24 46.35 -15.38
N LEU A 723 16.03 46.61 -15.88
CA LEU A 723 14.81 45.89 -15.51
C LEU A 723 14.18 45.30 -16.76
N LEU A 724 13.88 43.99 -16.73
CA LEU A 724 13.21 43.26 -17.79
C LEU A 724 11.79 42.90 -17.39
N ALA A 725 10.83 43.16 -18.28
CA ALA A 725 9.46 42.68 -18.18
C ALA A 725 9.31 41.36 -18.96
N HIS A 726 8.73 40.34 -18.34
CA HIS A 726 8.52 39.02 -18.92
C HIS A 726 7.05 38.79 -19.31
N PRO A 727 6.76 37.98 -20.35
CA PRO A 727 5.39 37.74 -20.82
C PRO A 727 4.46 37.05 -19.81
N ASN A 728 5.02 36.41 -18.78
CA ASN A 728 4.30 35.65 -17.77
C ASN A 728 3.93 36.49 -16.53
N GLY A 729 4.02 37.82 -16.61
CA GLY A 729 3.66 38.73 -15.51
C GLY A 729 4.73 38.85 -14.43
N TYR A 730 6.00 38.59 -14.77
CA TYR A 730 7.14 38.76 -13.88
C TYR A 730 8.10 39.84 -14.38
N TYR A 731 8.87 40.41 -13.46
CA TYR A 731 9.98 41.33 -13.72
C TYR A 731 11.29 40.79 -13.13
N THR A 732 12.41 40.95 -13.84
CA THR A 732 13.77 40.72 -13.29
C THR A 732 14.60 41.98 -13.28
N LEU A 733 15.23 42.26 -12.13
CA LEU A 733 16.03 43.45 -11.85
C LEU A 733 17.51 43.09 -11.72
N TYR A 734 18.38 43.89 -12.35
CA TYR A 734 19.84 43.71 -12.37
C TYR A 734 20.50 45.03 -11.95
N GLY A 735 21.03 45.10 -10.72
CA GLY A 735 21.59 46.31 -10.11
C GLY A 735 23.12 46.33 -10.02
N HIS A 736 23.64 47.48 -9.58
CA HIS A 736 25.05 47.80 -9.33
C HIS A 736 25.99 47.70 -10.54
N LEU A 737 25.47 47.70 -11.77
CA LEU A 737 26.28 47.48 -12.98
C LEU A 737 27.40 48.53 -13.15
N ALA A 738 28.52 48.13 -13.74
CA ALA A 738 29.60 49.04 -14.13
C ALA A 738 29.25 49.76 -15.45
N SER A 739 28.62 49.04 -16.37
CA SER A 739 28.15 49.54 -17.65
C SER A 739 26.97 48.73 -18.17
N LEU A 740 26.21 49.31 -19.08
CA LEU A 740 25.06 48.67 -19.74
C LEU A 740 25.39 48.39 -21.20
N SER A 741 24.88 47.27 -21.70
CA SER A 741 24.95 46.86 -23.11
C SER A 741 23.60 46.99 -23.82
N VAL A 742 22.56 47.44 -23.11
CA VAL A 742 21.16 47.50 -23.59
C VAL A 742 20.53 48.87 -23.33
N LYS A 743 19.42 49.16 -24.02
CA LYS A 743 18.64 50.39 -23.89
C LYS A 743 17.16 50.10 -23.63
N LYS A 744 16.45 51.05 -23.00
CA LYS A 744 15.00 50.95 -22.76
C LYS A 744 14.25 50.68 -24.07
N GLY A 745 13.32 49.73 -24.02
CA GLY A 745 12.51 49.27 -25.14
C GLY A 745 13.10 48.09 -25.92
N GLN A 746 14.37 47.74 -25.71
CA GLN A 746 15.03 46.61 -26.37
C GLN A 746 14.43 45.28 -25.91
N GLN A 747 14.18 44.37 -26.86
CA GLN A 747 13.88 42.97 -26.57
C GLN A 747 15.19 42.19 -26.43
N VAL A 748 15.26 41.32 -25.44
CA VAL A 748 16.43 40.45 -25.18
C VAL A 748 15.97 39.01 -25.02
N ALA A 749 16.79 38.07 -25.48
CA ALA A 749 16.64 36.66 -25.20
C ALA A 749 17.36 36.28 -23.90
N ALA A 750 17.01 35.13 -23.32
CA ALA A 750 17.79 34.58 -22.20
C ALA A 750 19.26 34.37 -22.64
N GLY A 751 20.21 34.76 -21.81
CA GLY A 751 21.65 34.69 -22.09
C GLY A 751 22.25 35.90 -22.80
N ASP A 752 21.45 36.82 -23.33
CA ASP A 752 21.93 38.07 -23.95
C ASP A 752 22.63 38.97 -22.93
N ALA A 753 23.71 39.64 -23.35
CA ALA A 753 24.48 40.51 -22.47
C ALA A 753 23.70 41.80 -22.12
N LEU A 754 23.45 42.03 -20.85
CA LEU A 754 22.80 43.22 -20.31
C LEU A 754 23.78 44.31 -19.90
N GLY A 755 24.97 43.92 -19.45
CA GLY A 755 25.96 44.85 -18.94
C GLY A 755 27.16 44.14 -18.33
N VAL A 756 27.95 44.89 -17.55
CA VAL A 756 29.10 44.36 -16.80
C VAL A 756 28.84 44.56 -15.31
N MET A 757 29.17 43.56 -14.49
CA MET A 757 29.11 43.62 -13.03
C MET A 757 29.90 44.82 -12.52
N GLY A 758 29.41 45.52 -11.51
CA GLY A 758 30.05 46.72 -11.02
C GLY A 758 29.78 47.02 -9.55
N ASN A 759 30.12 48.25 -9.17
CA ASN A 759 30.02 48.79 -7.81
C ASN A 759 29.38 50.20 -7.83
N SER A 760 28.47 50.46 -8.77
CA SER A 760 27.80 51.76 -8.87
C SER A 760 26.67 51.89 -7.83
N GLY A 761 26.30 53.09 -7.43
CA GLY A 761 25.25 53.29 -6.43
C GLY A 761 25.72 53.07 -4.98
N ASN A 762 24.83 52.59 -4.12
CA ASN A 762 25.07 52.31 -2.70
C ASN A 762 25.63 50.89 -2.48
N ALA A 763 26.75 50.56 -3.12
CA ALA A 763 27.42 49.27 -2.98
C ALA A 763 28.78 49.40 -2.26
N SER A 764 29.17 48.36 -1.54
CA SER A 764 30.44 48.29 -0.80
C SER A 764 31.55 47.51 -1.53
N GLY A 765 31.23 46.93 -2.70
CA GLY A 765 32.14 46.13 -3.53
C GLY A 765 31.43 45.65 -4.80
N ALA A 766 32.18 45.19 -5.81
CA ALA A 766 31.56 44.82 -7.08
C ALA A 766 30.79 43.49 -7.01
N HIS A 767 29.49 43.54 -7.31
CA HIS A 767 28.56 42.41 -7.30
C HIS A 767 27.35 42.70 -8.22
N LEU A 768 26.49 41.71 -8.43
CA LEU A 768 25.18 41.88 -9.05
C LEU A 768 24.11 41.77 -7.98
N HIS A 769 23.29 42.81 -7.81
CA HIS A 769 22.00 42.69 -7.12
C HIS A 769 20.97 42.15 -8.10
N PHE A 770 20.33 41.03 -7.76
CA PHE A 770 19.32 40.38 -8.58
C PHE A 770 17.99 40.28 -7.82
N GLY A 771 16.90 40.76 -8.42
CA GLY A 771 15.55 40.72 -7.83
C GLY A 771 14.51 40.19 -8.80
N VAL A 772 13.48 39.52 -8.28
CA VAL A 772 12.34 39.00 -9.05
C VAL A 772 11.04 39.51 -8.43
N TYR A 773 10.16 40.02 -9.28
CA TYR A 773 8.89 40.59 -8.86
C TYR A 773 7.76 40.09 -9.75
N LYS A 774 6.55 40.04 -9.21
CA LYS A 774 5.33 39.67 -9.92
C LYS A 774 4.45 40.91 -10.06
N ASP A 775 4.08 41.19 -11.30
CA ASP A 775 3.16 42.25 -11.68
C ASP A 775 1.86 42.13 -10.88
N ASP A 776 1.37 43.25 -10.37
CA ASP A 776 0.08 43.34 -9.66
C ASP A 776 -1.14 43.14 -10.57
N GLY A 777 -0.92 42.92 -11.87
CA GLY A 777 -1.92 42.74 -12.91
C GLY A 777 -2.10 43.97 -13.82
N ASN A 778 -1.33 45.04 -13.60
CA ASN A 778 -1.44 46.28 -14.38
C ASN A 778 -0.52 46.32 -15.63
N GLY A 779 0.40 45.36 -15.77
CA GLY A 779 1.32 45.20 -16.89
C GLY A 779 2.44 46.25 -16.95
N LYS A 780 2.69 46.98 -15.87
CA LYS A 780 3.71 48.02 -15.76
C LYS A 780 4.45 47.91 -14.43
N TRP A 781 5.78 47.97 -14.52
CA TRP A 781 6.59 48.19 -13.34
C TRP A 781 6.35 49.59 -12.75
N ASP A 782 5.85 49.63 -11.53
CA ASP A 782 5.61 50.85 -10.76
C ASP A 782 6.36 50.88 -9.41
N GLY A 783 7.04 49.79 -9.06
CA GLY A 783 8.07 49.75 -8.03
C GLY A 783 7.93 48.58 -7.07
N ALA A 784 8.99 48.27 -6.34
CA ALA A 784 9.05 47.11 -5.44
C ALA A 784 8.00 47.10 -4.31
N GLU A 785 7.44 48.26 -3.94
CA GLU A 785 6.36 48.35 -2.95
C GLU A 785 4.97 48.01 -3.51
N VAL A 786 4.80 48.11 -4.83
CA VAL A 786 3.52 47.91 -5.52
C VAL A 786 3.51 46.56 -6.25
N ASP A 787 4.60 46.24 -6.94
CA ASP A 787 4.86 44.92 -7.53
C ASP A 787 5.35 43.92 -6.47
N ARG A 788 4.76 42.73 -6.45
CA ARG A 788 4.99 41.73 -5.39
C ARG A 788 6.38 41.10 -5.52
N LEU A 789 7.25 41.26 -4.53
CA LEU A 789 8.54 40.57 -4.47
C LEU A 789 8.34 39.03 -4.52
N ILE A 790 9.27 38.32 -5.15
CA ILE A 790 9.23 36.86 -5.24
C ILE A 790 10.56 36.34 -4.78
N ASP A 791 10.54 35.36 -3.88
CA ASP A 791 11.68 34.48 -3.70
C ASP A 791 11.68 33.46 -4.85
N PRO A 792 12.68 33.49 -5.76
CA PRO A 792 12.73 32.58 -6.89
C PRO A 792 13.27 31.18 -6.54
N PHE A 793 13.72 30.94 -5.31
CA PHE A 793 14.31 29.68 -4.86
C PHE A 793 13.30 28.71 -4.24
N GLY A 794 12.13 29.19 -3.81
CA GLY A 794 11.06 28.40 -3.23
C GLY A 794 11.38 27.87 -1.83
N TRP A 795 10.35 27.50 -1.07
CA TRP A 795 10.51 26.91 0.26
C TRP A 795 10.66 25.38 0.23
N ARG A 796 11.73 24.84 0.82
CA ARG A 796 12.00 23.38 0.88
C ARG A 796 12.12 22.82 2.30
N GLY A 797 11.84 23.61 3.32
CA GLY A 797 11.85 23.13 4.70
C GLY A 797 10.72 22.14 4.98
N ALA A 798 10.92 21.23 5.93
CA ALA A 798 9.88 20.29 6.39
C ALA A 798 8.71 20.96 7.15
N GLN A 799 8.82 22.26 7.44
CA GLN A 799 7.76 23.08 8.05
C GLN A 799 6.95 23.78 6.95
N ALA A 800 5.78 24.37 7.27
CA ALA A 800 5.06 25.18 6.28
C ALA A 800 5.91 26.40 5.88
N ASP A 801 5.80 26.84 4.62
CA ASP A 801 6.51 28.04 4.15
C ASP A 801 6.17 29.23 5.07
N PRO A 802 7.14 29.74 5.85
CA PRO A 802 6.90 30.77 6.85
C PRO A 802 6.50 32.12 6.24
N TRP A 803 6.56 32.25 4.91
CA TRP A 803 6.25 33.46 4.18
C TRP A 803 4.80 33.55 3.66
N VAL A 804 3.98 32.50 3.85
CA VAL A 804 2.60 32.41 3.33
C VAL A 804 1.55 33.14 4.20
N VAL A 805 1.97 34.04 5.09
CA VAL A 805 1.11 34.55 6.17
C VAL A 805 0.24 35.77 5.78
N ASP A 806 0.32 36.31 4.56
CA ASP A 806 -0.55 37.44 4.15
C ASP A 806 -1.14 37.26 2.74
N ARG A 807 -2.43 37.62 2.57
CA ARG A 807 -3.16 37.65 1.28
C ARG A 807 -2.53 38.61 0.27
N GLN A 808 -1.70 39.55 0.73
CA GLN A 808 -0.94 40.51 -0.07
C GLN A 808 0.58 40.35 0.09
N GLY A 809 1.04 39.41 0.93
CA GLY A 809 2.46 39.19 1.21
C GLY A 809 3.17 38.44 0.09
N PRO A 810 4.51 38.41 -0.01
CA PRO A 810 5.25 37.89 -1.17
C PRO A 810 5.09 36.34 -1.39
N VAL A 811 5.48 35.76 -2.55
CA VAL A 811 5.40 34.28 -2.81
C VAL A 811 6.81 33.70 -2.79
N SER A 812 6.99 32.48 -2.25
CA SER A 812 8.16 31.65 -2.57
C SER A 812 7.80 30.68 -3.69
N ASP A 813 8.26 30.95 -4.91
CA ASP A 813 8.01 30.11 -6.09
C ASP A 813 9.34 29.61 -6.63
N TYR A 814 9.43 28.32 -6.95
CA TYR A 814 10.61 27.80 -7.62
C TYR A 814 10.61 28.23 -9.10
N LEU A 815 11.37 29.29 -9.44
CA LEU A 815 11.30 29.90 -10.77
C LEU A 815 12.48 29.58 -11.69
N TRP A 816 13.52 28.89 -11.19
CA TRP A 816 14.69 28.53 -11.99
C TRP A 816 14.44 27.29 -12.85
N LYS A 817 14.71 27.36 -14.15
CA LYS A 817 14.59 26.21 -15.08
C LYS A 817 15.51 25.06 -14.72
N GLN A 818 16.65 25.37 -14.11
CA GLN A 818 17.61 24.39 -13.62
C GLN A 818 17.22 23.97 -12.22
N SER A 819 17.22 22.67 -11.94
CA SER A 819 17.03 22.11 -10.60
C SER A 819 18.21 22.49 -9.69
N LEU A 820 17.91 23.16 -8.59
CA LEU A 820 18.81 23.44 -7.47
C LEU A 820 18.69 22.35 -6.39
N VAL A 821 17.95 21.26 -6.69
CA VAL A 821 17.98 20.06 -5.88
C VAL A 821 19.43 19.58 -5.83
N ARG A 822 19.81 19.01 -4.70
CA ARG A 822 21.10 18.35 -4.48
C ARG A 822 21.22 17.11 -5.37
N GLU A 823 21.25 17.27 -6.68
CA GLU A 823 21.45 16.19 -7.64
C GLU A 823 22.95 15.85 -7.64
N LYS A 824 23.34 14.91 -6.78
CA LYS A 824 24.41 14.00 -7.17
C LYS A 824 23.78 13.00 -8.12
N ALA A 825 23.89 13.26 -9.42
CA ALA A 825 23.53 12.29 -10.43
C ALA A 825 24.30 10.98 -10.18
N PHE A 826 23.58 9.94 -9.77
CA PHE A 826 24.05 8.56 -9.83
C PHE A 826 23.33 7.90 -10.99
N ALA A 827 23.95 7.93 -12.18
CA ALA A 827 23.52 7.09 -13.28
C ALA A 827 24.04 5.66 -13.00
N GLY A 828 23.13 4.73 -12.76
CA GLY A 828 23.42 3.31 -12.71
C GLY A 828 22.25 2.50 -13.27
N ALA A 829 22.49 1.78 -14.37
CA ALA A 829 21.63 0.67 -14.78
C ALA A 829 22.11 -0.59 -14.04
N GLN A 830 21.38 -0.89 -12.96
CA GLN A 830 21.18 -2.20 -12.29
C GLN A 830 22.41 -2.81 -11.57
N GLY A 831 22.49 -2.85 -10.24
CA GLY A 831 21.50 -2.51 -9.21
C GLY A 831 22.13 -1.98 -7.93
N LEU A 832 22.03 -0.68 -7.70
CA LEU A 832 21.05 -0.06 -6.80
C LEU A 832 21.11 1.47 -7.05
N ILE A 833 19.96 2.09 -7.32
CA ILE A 833 19.79 3.55 -7.38
C ILE A 833 19.41 4.05 -5.97
N LEU A 834 20.03 5.15 -5.56
CA LEU A 834 19.85 5.85 -4.29
C LEU A 834 18.58 6.71 -4.32
N ASN A 835 17.65 6.53 -3.38
CA ASN A 835 16.56 7.47 -3.11
C ASN A 835 16.69 8.10 -1.70
N ASP A 836 17.05 9.39 -1.74
CA ASP A 836 16.71 10.53 -0.88
C ASP A 836 16.98 10.61 0.66
N SER A 837 17.38 11.83 1.04
CA SER A 837 17.27 12.59 2.29
C SER A 837 18.04 12.23 3.57
N THR A 838 18.58 11.02 3.75
CA THR A 838 19.04 10.60 5.10
C THR A 838 20.53 10.32 5.30
N ASN A 839 21.41 10.61 4.33
CA ASN A 839 22.89 10.49 4.48
C ASN A 839 23.43 9.14 5.01
N SER A 840 22.79 8.00 4.77
CA SER A 840 23.33 6.69 5.21
C SER A 840 23.71 5.76 4.04
N VAL A 841 24.71 4.90 4.27
CA VAL A 841 25.18 3.87 3.33
C VAL A 841 24.97 2.50 3.97
N GLY A 842 24.37 1.56 3.23
CA GLY A 842 24.20 0.17 3.65
C GLY A 842 25.50 -0.63 3.54
N VAL A 843 25.88 -1.29 4.63
CA VAL A 843 27.03 -2.22 4.73
C VAL A 843 26.50 -3.62 4.97
N THR A 844 26.95 -4.61 4.19
CA THR A 844 26.58 -6.02 4.48
C THR A 844 27.45 -6.54 5.61
N VAL A 845 26.88 -6.60 6.81
CA VAL A 845 27.50 -7.15 8.01
C VAL A 845 27.15 -8.64 8.10
N ALA A 846 28.15 -9.53 8.09
CA ALA A 846 27.91 -10.95 8.33
C ALA A 846 27.34 -11.16 9.74
N GLY A 847 26.40 -12.10 9.91
CA GLY A 847 25.79 -12.39 11.21
C GLY A 847 26.85 -12.68 12.28
N GLY A 848 26.88 -11.89 13.36
CA GLY A 848 27.85 -12.02 14.46
C GLY A 848 29.19 -11.28 14.27
N ALA A 849 29.38 -10.50 13.20
CA ALA A 849 30.61 -9.72 12.99
C ALA A 849 30.83 -8.59 14.01
N LEU A 850 29.77 -8.19 14.73
CA LEU A 850 29.81 -7.29 15.88
C LEU A 850 29.23 -7.99 17.12
N PRO A 851 29.65 -7.64 18.36
CA PRO A 851 29.12 -8.27 19.57
C PRO A 851 27.63 -7.96 19.90
N GLY A 852 26.90 -7.24 19.03
CA GLY A 852 25.50 -6.82 19.16
C GLY A 852 24.94 -6.23 17.84
N GLN A 853 23.66 -5.81 17.79
CA GLN A 853 23.09 -5.05 16.66
C GLN A 853 23.69 -3.64 16.62
N ALA A 854 24.24 -3.24 15.48
CA ALA A 854 24.87 -1.94 15.28
C ALA A 854 24.75 -1.49 13.83
N ASN A 855 24.49 -0.20 13.63
CA ASN A 855 24.44 0.43 12.31
C ASN A 855 25.85 0.90 11.92
N LEU A 856 26.28 0.60 10.70
CA LEU A 856 27.53 1.12 10.13
C LEU A 856 27.23 2.27 9.17
N GLU A 857 28.12 3.26 9.13
CA GLU A 857 28.09 4.40 8.23
C GLU A 857 29.32 4.42 7.34
N LEU A 858 29.10 4.74 6.07
CA LEU A 858 30.16 5.07 5.13
C LEU A 858 29.97 6.49 4.63
N TYR A 859 31.03 7.28 4.72
CA TYR A 859 31.02 8.64 4.20
C TYR A 859 32.35 8.96 3.50
N ARG A 860 32.29 9.92 2.57
CA ARG A 860 33.50 10.40 1.88
C ARG A 860 34.26 11.33 2.82
N GLY A 861 35.48 10.97 3.20
CA GLY A 861 36.33 11.75 4.09
C GLY A 861 37.59 12.23 3.39
N SER A 862 38.15 13.35 3.84
CA SER A 862 39.52 13.73 3.51
C SER A 862 40.48 12.70 4.11
N VAL A 863 41.34 12.13 3.27
CA VAL A 863 42.36 11.17 3.68
C VAL A 863 43.76 11.74 3.46
N PRO A 864 44.75 11.23 4.21
CA PRO A 864 46.16 11.43 3.89
C PRO A 864 46.46 10.98 2.46
N ASN A 865 47.42 11.63 1.79
CA ASN A 865 47.84 11.28 0.44
C ASN A 865 48.12 9.77 0.30
N ALA A 866 47.86 9.22 -0.89
CA ALA A 866 48.16 7.83 -1.22
C ALA A 866 49.59 7.43 -0.83
N ALA A 867 49.79 6.15 -0.50
CA ALA A 867 51.10 5.60 -0.15
C ALA A 867 52.16 6.03 -1.18
N LYS A 868 53.38 6.35 -0.70
CA LYS A 868 54.46 6.86 -1.55
C LYS A 868 54.73 5.88 -2.71
N GLY A 869 54.56 6.35 -3.95
CA GLY A 869 54.70 5.54 -5.16
C GLY A 869 53.39 5.06 -5.78
N ASN A 870 52.27 5.22 -5.08
CA ASN A 870 50.92 4.90 -5.57
C ASN A 870 50.12 6.18 -5.83
N ARG A 871 49.11 6.07 -6.71
CA ARG A 871 48.22 7.17 -7.08
C ARG A 871 46.79 6.77 -6.76
N SER A 872 46.12 7.50 -5.86
CA SER A 872 44.70 7.31 -5.56
C SER A 872 43.86 7.46 -6.83
N ALA A 873 42.86 6.61 -6.98
CA ALA A 873 41.82 6.73 -7.99
C ALA A 873 40.82 7.88 -7.69
N GLY A 874 41.01 8.63 -6.60
CA GLY A 874 40.11 9.70 -6.15
C GLY A 874 38.90 9.17 -5.39
N VAL A 875 38.97 7.94 -4.91
CA VAL A 875 37.91 7.27 -4.15
C VAL A 875 38.46 6.91 -2.78
N SER A 876 38.22 7.80 -1.84
CA SER A 876 38.56 7.59 -0.45
C SER A 876 37.33 7.78 0.42
N PHE A 877 37.18 6.91 1.40
CA PHE A 877 35.99 6.85 2.24
C PHE A 877 36.37 6.38 3.64
N ALA A 878 35.53 6.71 4.62
CA ALA A 878 35.65 6.21 5.97
C ALA A 878 34.46 5.30 6.27
N LEU A 879 34.72 4.20 6.98
CA LEU A 879 33.74 3.27 7.52
C LEU A 879 33.73 3.39 9.05
N GLN A 880 32.59 3.69 9.64
CA GLN A 880 32.41 3.88 11.09
C GLN A 880 31.14 3.17 11.59
N ALA A 881 31.01 2.98 12.90
CA ALA A 881 29.77 2.52 13.51
C ALA A 881 29.02 3.72 14.10
N LEU A 882 27.73 3.86 13.79
CA LEU A 882 26.89 4.98 14.21
C LEU A 882 26.26 4.76 15.60
N GLU A 883 25.80 3.55 15.89
CA GLU A 883 25.17 3.20 17.17
C GLU A 883 25.45 1.74 17.54
N TRP A 884 25.68 1.50 18.84
CA TRP A 884 25.77 0.18 19.45
C TRP A 884 24.67 0.07 20.51
N LEU A 885 23.80 -0.95 20.44
CA LEU A 885 22.88 -1.28 21.53
C LEU A 885 23.64 -2.08 22.60
N PRO A 886 23.93 -1.54 23.80
CA PRO A 886 24.76 -2.25 24.73
C PRO A 886 23.94 -3.29 25.51
N GLY A 887 24.25 -4.56 25.24
CA GLY A 887 24.42 -5.53 26.31
C GLY A 887 25.75 -5.31 27.04
N GLY A 888 25.93 -4.12 27.64
CA GLY A 888 27.04 -3.80 28.56
C GLY A 888 28.38 -3.37 27.94
N ALA A 889 28.79 -2.14 28.31
CA ALA A 889 30.16 -1.60 28.43
C ALA A 889 30.95 -1.13 27.19
N VAL A 890 30.82 0.16 26.80
CA VAL A 890 31.92 1.12 26.51
C VAL A 890 31.40 2.57 26.69
N GLU A 891 32.13 3.45 27.39
CA GLU A 891 31.81 4.88 27.53
C GLU A 891 32.28 5.70 26.31
N PRO A 892 31.48 6.65 25.79
CA PRO A 892 31.86 7.54 24.68
C PRO A 892 32.92 8.58 25.10
N ASP A 893 33.74 9.04 24.15
CA ASP A 893 34.73 10.09 24.40
C ASP A 893 34.09 11.49 24.56
N SER A 894 34.91 12.50 24.84
CA SER A 894 34.47 13.88 25.08
C SER A 894 33.80 14.58 23.88
N SER A 895 33.74 13.92 22.71
CA SER A 895 33.01 14.37 21.52
C SER A 895 31.72 13.57 21.25
N GLY A 896 31.34 12.65 22.16
CA GLY A 896 30.20 11.75 21.99
C GLY A 896 30.47 10.59 21.03
N ARG A 897 31.74 10.34 20.65
CA ARG A 897 32.12 9.29 19.72
C ARG A 897 32.68 8.08 20.48
N VAL A 898 32.26 6.88 20.10
CA VAL A 898 32.85 5.64 20.61
C VAL A 898 34.14 5.38 19.83
N SER A 899 35.29 5.54 20.47
CA SER A 899 36.59 5.20 19.87
C SER A 899 36.72 3.69 19.73
N LEU A 900 36.50 3.16 18.52
CA LEU A 900 36.68 1.75 18.20
C LEU A 900 38.16 1.46 17.91
N GLN A 901 38.93 1.12 18.94
CA GLN A 901 40.07 0.21 18.77
C GLN A 901 39.60 -1.27 18.75
N ALA A 902 38.40 -1.55 18.23
CA ALA A 902 37.90 -2.92 18.10
C ALA A 902 37.84 -3.30 16.61
N ALA A 903 38.68 -4.26 16.23
CA ALA A 903 38.54 -4.98 14.97
C ALA A 903 37.19 -5.72 14.95
N LEU A 904 36.54 -5.76 13.80
CA LEU A 904 35.38 -6.61 13.52
C LEU A 904 35.71 -8.06 13.90
N LYS A 905 34.78 -8.76 14.57
CA LYS A 905 35.00 -10.17 15.00
C LYS A 905 35.17 -11.13 13.82
N GLN A 906 34.66 -10.75 12.65
CA GLN A 906 34.80 -11.45 11.38
C GLN A 906 35.06 -10.43 10.27
N SER A 907 35.73 -10.85 9.19
CA SER A 907 36.02 -9.97 8.07
C SER A 907 34.76 -9.63 7.26
N ILE A 908 34.58 -8.37 6.88
CA ILE A 908 33.57 -7.92 5.93
C ILE A 908 34.17 -7.74 4.53
N GLY A 909 33.33 -7.80 3.50
CA GLY A 909 33.73 -7.55 2.11
C GLY A 909 33.61 -6.07 1.74
N LEU A 910 34.59 -5.54 1.01
CA LEU A 910 34.59 -4.22 0.38
C LEU A 910 34.58 -4.41 -1.13
N ASN A 911 33.58 -3.86 -1.82
CA ASN A 911 33.45 -3.93 -3.28
C ASN A 911 33.37 -2.51 -3.85
N LEU A 912 34.39 -2.08 -4.59
CA LEU A 912 34.53 -0.72 -5.11
C LEU A 912 34.51 -0.71 -6.64
N ASN A 913 33.48 -0.11 -7.21
CA ASN A 913 33.40 0.13 -8.64
C ASN A 913 34.15 1.40 -9.03
N TYR A 914 34.92 1.36 -10.12
CA TYR A 914 35.66 2.52 -10.64
C TYR A 914 35.21 2.88 -12.07
N THR A 915 35.28 4.17 -12.39
CA THR A 915 34.98 4.64 -13.75
C THR A 915 36.21 4.56 -14.64
N GLN A 916 36.00 4.43 -15.95
CA GLN A 916 37.09 4.41 -16.93
C GLN A 916 37.93 5.70 -16.90
N GLU A 917 37.32 6.83 -16.53
CA GLU A 917 38.01 8.11 -16.38
C GLU A 917 38.93 8.14 -15.15
N ALA A 918 38.47 7.63 -13.99
CA ALA A 918 39.29 7.51 -12.78
C ALA A 918 40.50 6.58 -13.00
N ALA A 919 40.36 5.60 -13.89
CA ALA A 919 41.38 4.60 -14.19
C ALA A 919 42.28 4.92 -15.41
N ARG A 920 42.03 6.01 -16.15
CA ARG A 920 42.60 6.25 -17.50
C ARG A 920 44.13 6.33 -17.57
N HIS A 921 44.80 6.54 -16.44
CA HIS A 921 46.26 6.61 -16.31
C HIS A 921 46.80 5.66 -15.24
N LEU A 922 46.00 4.66 -14.85
CA LEU A 922 46.33 3.68 -13.83
C LEU A 922 46.44 2.30 -14.48
N ASN A 923 47.31 1.43 -13.96
CA ASN A 923 47.30 0.03 -14.34
C ASN A 923 46.17 -0.68 -13.58
N VAL A 924 45.01 -0.82 -14.23
CA VAL A 924 43.82 -1.41 -13.61
C VAL A 924 44.07 -2.80 -13.02
N LYS A 925 44.95 -3.60 -13.63
CA LYS A 925 45.27 -4.96 -13.15
C LYS A 925 46.07 -4.98 -11.85
N GLN A 926 46.56 -3.83 -11.39
CA GLN A 926 47.34 -3.65 -10.17
C GLN A 926 46.62 -2.76 -9.14
N MET A 927 45.34 -2.45 -9.35
CA MET A 927 44.57 -1.70 -8.37
C MET A 927 44.40 -2.49 -7.06
N GLN A 928 44.45 -1.79 -5.93
CA GLN A 928 44.44 -2.41 -4.62
C GLN A 928 43.82 -1.47 -3.59
N ILE A 929 42.98 -2.02 -2.72
CA ILE A 929 42.36 -1.26 -1.64
C ILE A 929 43.34 -1.15 -0.48
N TYR A 930 43.51 0.05 0.06
CA TYR A 930 44.33 0.33 1.23
C TYR A 930 43.46 0.76 2.41
N HIS A 931 43.86 0.37 3.61
CA HIS A 931 43.32 0.84 4.88
C HIS A 931 44.36 1.69 5.60
N TRP A 932 43.94 2.83 6.17
CA TRP A 932 44.83 3.70 6.92
C TRP A 932 44.97 3.20 8.36
N ASP A 933 46.20 2.82 8.74
CA ASP A 933 46.55 2.54 10.13
C ASP A 933 46.82 3.86 10.85
N GLY A 934 45.87 4.29 11.67
CA GLY A 934 45.95 5.54 12.41
C GLY A 934 47.07 5.58 13.47
N GLU A 935 47.50 4.43 13.98
CA GLU A 935 48.55 4.33 15.00
C GLU A 935 49.94 4.42 14.37
N LYS A 936 50.15 3.69 13.27
CA LYS A 936 51.42 3.71 12.53
C LYS A 936 51.52 4.88 11.56
N ARG A 937 50.40 5.55 11.27
CA ARG A 937 50.26 6.64 10.28
C ARG A 937 50.74 6.21 8.89
N GLU A 938 50.34 5.00 8.48
CA GLU A 938 50.74 4.37 7.24
C GLU A 938 49.56 3.66 6.56
N TRP A 939 49.61 3.55 5.23
CA TRP A 939 48.63 2.81 4.45
C TRP A 939 48.99 1.32 4.39
N GLN A 940 48.04 0.46 4.77
CA GLN A 940 48.16 -0.99 4.71
C GLN A 940 47.37 -1.54 3.52
N ALA A 941 48.05 -2.26 2.64
CA ALA A 941 47.43 -2.89 1.48
C ALA A 941 46.54 -4.07 1.92
N LEU A 942 45.28 -4.08 1.48
CA LEU A 942 44.39 -5.22 1.65
C LEU A 942 44.56 -6.20 0.47
N PRO A 943 44.49 -7.52 0.70
CA PRO A 943 44.42 -8.50 -0.39
C PRO A 943 43.20 -8.20 -1.26
N SER A 944 43.44 -7.72 -2.49
CA SER A 944 42.41 -7.24 -3.39
C SER A 944 42.35 -8.09 -4.66
N THR A 945 41.13 -8.32 -5.15
CA THR A 945 40.85 -8.94 -6.45
C THR A 945 40.30 -7.88 -7.40
N VAL A 946 40.81 -7.83 -8.63
CA VAL A 946 40.33 -6.90 -9.64
C VAL A 946 39.60 -7.65 -10.76
N ASP A 947 38.34 -7.29 -10.97
CA ASP A 947 37.60 -7.61 -12.19
C ASP A 947 37.61 -6.39 -13.11
N ALA A 948 38.54 -6.37 -14.06
CA ALA A 948 38.71 -5.24 -14.98
C ALA A 948 37.56 -5.11 -15.99
N ALA A 949 36.80 -6.19 -16.25
CA ALA A 949 35.66 -6.16 -17.16
C ALA A 949 34.44 -5.54 -16.48
N ALA A 950 34.19 -5.92 -15.22
CA ALA A 950 33.15 -5.31 -14.39
C ALA A 950 33.56 -3.95 -13.79
N ARG A 951 34.84 -3.57 -13.91
CA ARG A 951 35.45 -2.37 -13.31
C ARG A 951 35.29 -2.34 -11.79
N LEU A 952 35.53 -3.48 -11.17
CA LEU A 952 35.31 -3.73 -9.75
C LEU A 952 36.64 -4.13 -9.09
N VAL A 953 36.94 -3.54 -7.94
CA VAL A 953 38.02 -3.97 -7.05
C VAL A 953 37.40 -4.41 -5.73
N SER A 954 37.70 -5.62 -5.31
CA SER A 954 37.14 -6.24 -4.11
C SER A 954 38.24 -6.56 -3.10
N ALA A 955 37.99 -6.34 -1.81
CA ALA A 955 38.88 -6.76 -0.72
C ALA A 955 38.08 -7.24 0.50
N LYS A 956 38.75 -7.81 1.49
CA LYS A 956 38.16 -8.08 2.81
C LYS A 956 38.90 -7.30 3.89
N THR A 957 38.19 -6.82 4.90
CA THR A 957 38.78 -6.10 6.04
C THR A 957 38.15 -6.55 7.36
N THR A 958 38.94 -6.57 8.42
CA THR A 958 38.48 -6.68 9.82
C THR A 958 38.56 -5.35 10.55
N SER A 959 38.94 -4.27 9.86
CA SER A 959 39.19 -2.96 10.46
C SER A 959 38.13 -1.95 10.00
N LEU A 960 37.79 -1.04 10.91
CA LEU A 960 37.04 0.19 10.60
C LEU A 960 38.04 1.35 10.38
N GLY A 961 37.59 2.49 9.88
CA GLY A 961 38.44 3.65 9.64
C GLY A 961 38.50 4.08 8.17
N GLN A 962 39.62 4.64 7.73
CA GLN A 962 39.74 5.26 6.41
C GLN A 962 40.30 4.28 5.37
N PHE A 963 39.79 4.36 4.16
CA PHE A 963 40.16 3.54 3.01
C PHE A 963 40.42 4.39 1.77
N ASP A 964 41.30 3.91 0.90
CA ASP A 964 41.62 4.50 -0.40
C ASP A 964 41.82 3.39 -1.44
N LEU A 965 41.53 3.69 -2.71
CA LEU A 965 41.74 2.79 -3.84
C LEU A 965 42.86 3.27 -4.75
#